data_AF-A0A135TG51-F1
#
_entry.id   AF-A0A135TG51-F1
#
_cell.length_a   1.000
_cell.length_b   1.000
_cell.length_c   1.000
_cell.angle_alpha   90.00
_cell.angle_beta   90.00
_cell.angle_gamma   90.00
#
_symmetry.space_group_name_H-M   'P 1'
#
loop_
_entity.id
_entity.type
_entity.pdbx_description
1 polymer ?
#
loop_
_entity_poly.entity_id
_entity_poly.type
_entity_poly.pdbx_seq_one_letter_code
_entity_poly.pdbx_strand_id
1 'polypeptide(L)'
;MAAHGANGEASVGSSEPRQKGKATPETIRAGCIAMVKKEGIPRRAEILSIKETKSGRQFYCNFDNFNKRLDEWVPTIRIDFDQDVEWPLPDKDKPKDPKTKKGVATSKNKVSKKSQKRPSKREQSAPSEAATPHPWTEFVESQSRKMTPTAEESQSQTPATATGDATATPAAGGDEMEIDLEEEVQKKDLLSGFSREDEIEKLRTHGSMTQNPAEISRIRNISKVQFGKHDLFPWYFSPYPEVFNQEDVIFICEFCLGYYGDEKSFVRHRHKCTLQHPPGNEIYRDESVSFFEIDGRRQRTYCRNLCLLSKMFLDHKTLYYDVDPFLFYVMTSRSDKGCHIIGYFSKEKESADGYNVACILTLPQYQRKGYGRLLIQFSYELSRIEGKLGSPEKPLSDLGLLSYRQYWGENILDLIVGYNERDEKTTIEAISTALAIIPQDVEHTLQALKMQVYHKGEHKIVIPEKLIQQREKQKVKQKRLIDPSKIQWKPPVFTASTRTWGCVHTRKLPFICATHSAPRRSFFISANSLSSSSMNAPLHKKPINLLRGWPSPSLLPAAALSAAAVKTLADPAAYIPGLQYGPDPGYQPLRESIARWLAAFYPAVDPAPPSAADDATTTTVAAGHHAPDVRRICVTGGASQNLACILQSFTDPLYTKNVWMVAPCYFLACPIFADAGFDGRLKAVPEDDDGIDIEYLRKGLEAAGEGGDEHFKEAKKRKLYRHIIYLVPTCSNPTGKTMSLRRRHELVLLARKHDALLVSDDVYDFLQWPLSTPPQPGYTPEMRIPRLVDIDRSLGVPDASFGNAVSNGSFSKIVAPGVRTGWAEGSPAFAYGLSQTGSTCSGGAPSQLAAMMVAELLESGELQRQLDEETRPALARRHGAMMQAIAEYIQRPLGEGVVVRGSALKGAEVFGGYFVWFSLPEGMSSREVAVRAKETENLVIGHGAQFEVHGDEDAARFDREIRLCFSWEPEEDVIEGVKRLGAVLKAMKDGVKWKSSSTLDVDNVK
;
A
#
# COMPACT_ATOMS: atom_id res chain seq x y z
N MET A 1 46.42 -33.64 -24.67
CA MET A 1 47.58 -32.71 -24.79
C MET A 1 47.05 -31.30 -24.96
N ALA A 2 47.87 -30.29 -24.65
CA ALA A 2 47.84 -28.90 -25.13
C ALA A 2 46.54 -28.07 -25.04
N ALA A 3 46.70 -26.89 -24.43
CA ALA A 3 45.73 -25.84 -24.24
C ALA A 3 45.12 -25.23 -25.53
N HIS A 4 43.85 -24.85 -25.43
CA HIS A 4 43.36 -23.55 -25.89
C HIS A 4 42.58 -22.90 -24.76
N GLY A 5 42.71 -21.58 -24.58
CA GLY A 5 42.06 -20.85 -23.50
C GLY A 5 41.68 -19.42 -23.90
N ALA A 6 40.88 -18.80 -23.02
CA ALA A 6 40.50 -17.39 -22.98
C ALA A 6 39.71 -16.81 -24.18
N ASN A 7 38.40 -16.63 -23.98
CA ASN A 7 37.74 -15.31 -24.02
C ASN A 7 36.24 -15.42 -23.71
N GLY A 8 35.92 -15.74 -22.45
CA GLY A 8 34.65 -15.37 -21.84
C GLY A 8 34.95 -14.42 -20.70
N GLU A 9 34.36 -13.22 -20.71
CA GLU A 9 34.46 -12.30 -19.57
C GLU A 9 33.81 -12.96 -18.35
N ALA A 10 34.43 -12.85 -17.18
CA ALA A 10 33.85 -13.36 -15.94
C ALA A 10 32.60 -12.53 -15.60
N SER A 11 31.45 -13.19 -15.45
CA SER A 11 30.17 -12.51 -15.20
C SER A 11 29.93 -12.21 -13.72
N VAL A 12 30.77 -12.76 -12.83
CA VAL A 12 30.74 -12.52 -11.38
C VAL A 12 32.03 -11.88 -10.90
N GLY A 13 31.89 -10.87 -10.04
CA GLY A 13 32.98 -9.98 -9.64
C GLY A 13 33.11 -8.71 -10.48
N SER A 14 33.88 -7.77 -9.94
CA SER A 14 34.31 -6.54 -10.60
C SER A 14 35.49 -6.80 -11.54
N SER A 15 35.62 -6.01 -12.62
CA SER A 15 36.82 -6.03 -13.48
C SER A 15 38.08 -5.46 -12.80
N GLU A 16 37.95 -4.78 -11.66
CA GLU A 16 39.06 -4.35 -10.82
C GLU A 16 39.73 -5.56 -10.09
N PRO A 17 41.07 -5.61 -10.00
CA PRO A 17 41.80 -6.74 -9.43
C PRO A 17 41.55 -6.90 -7.92
N ARG A 18 40.95 -8.04 -7.53
CA ARG A 18 40.67 -8.41 -6.14
C ARG A 18 41.87 -9.12 -5.48
N GLN A 19 42.01 -8.94 -4.16
CA GLN A 19 43.07 -9.63 -3.39
C GLN A 19 42.72 -11.11 -3.21
N LYS A 20 43.71 -11.99 -3.39
CA LYS A 20 43.58 -13.44 -3.17
C LYS A 20 44.19 -13.85 -1.84
N GLY A 21 43.57 -14.83 -1.17
CA GLY A 21 44.17 -15.51 -0.03
C GLY A 21 43.26 -16.57 0.57
N LYS A 22 43.81 -17.39 1.46
CA LYS A 22 43.05 -18.47 2.13
C LYS A 22 41.90 -17.95 2.98
N ALA A 23 40.77 -18.65 2.90
CA ALA A 23 39.64 -18.47 3.79
C ALA A 23 39.33 -19.76 4.54
N THR A 24 38.62 -19.61 5.65
CA THR A 24 38.01 -20.68 6.44
C THR A 24 36.50 -20.47 6.47
N PRO A 25 35.69 -21.48 6.86
CA PRO A 25 34.24 -21.33 7.00
C PRO A 25 33.78 -20.17 7.90
N GLU A 26 34.60 -19.74 8.85
CA GLU A 26 34.35 -18.64 9.79
C GLU A 26 34.73 -17.29 9.19
N THR A 27 35.89 -17.23 8.51
CA THR A 27 36.49 -15.98 8.01
C THR A 27 35.91 -15.49 6.69
N ILE A 28 35.33 -16.37 5.87
CA ILE A 28 34.70 -16.03 4.59
C ILE A 28 33.48 -15.11 4.77
N ARG A 29 33.28 -14.17 3.84
CA ARG A 29 32.28 -13.09 3.92
C ARG A 29 31.47 -12.95 2.63
N ALA A 30 30.33 -12.25 2.70
CA ALA A 30 29.62 -11.83 1.50
C ALA A 30 30.51 -10.92 0.62
N GLY A 31 30.38 -11.03 -0.70
CA GLY A 31 31.25 -10.40 -1.69
C GLY A 31 32.56 -11.16 -1.99
N CYS A 32 32.86 -12.26 -1.29
CA CYS A 32 33.97 -13.14 -1.66
C CYS A 32 33.62 -13.96 -2.91
N ILE A 33 34.61 -14.26 -3.74
CA ILE A 33 34.48 -15.23 -4.84
C ILE A 33 35.32 -16.46 -4.52
N ALA A 34 34.68 -17.62 -4.56
CA ALA A 34 35.29 -18.90 -4.22
C ALA A 34 34.97 -19.97 -5.28
N MET A 35 35.70 -21.08 -5.25
CA MET A 35 35.34 -22.27 -6.04
C MET A 35 34.28 -23.07 -5.28
N VAL A 36 33.12 -23.24 -5.90
CA VAL A 36 31.94 -23.89 -5.31
C VAL A 36 31.47 -25.02 -6.23
N LYS A 37 31.33 -26.22 -5.68
CA LYS A 37 30.84 -27.40 -6.43
C LYS A 37 29.37 -27.21 -6.79
N LYS A 38 29.03 -27.24 -8.07
CA LYS A 38 27.66 -27.26 -8.63
C LYS A 38 27.51 -28.47 -9.54
N GLU A 39 26.51 -29.30 -9.25
CA GLU A 39 26.30 -30.58 -9.96
C GLU A 39 27.57 -31.46 -9.95
N GLY A 40 28.32 -31.44 -8.84
CA GLY A 40 29.60 -32.13 -8.67
C GLY A 40 30.82 -31.40 -9.24
N ILE A 41 30.64 -30.46 -10.17
CA ILE A 41 31.72 -29.75 -10.87
C ILE A 41 32.10 -28.48 -10.08
N PRO A 42 33.38 -28.24 -9.73
CA PRO A 42 33.81 -26.98 -9.11
C PRO A 42 33.69 -25.83 -10.11
N ARG A 43 32.98 -24.76 -9.73
CA ARG A 43 32.76 -23.55 -10.54
C ARG A 43 33.04 -22.29 -9.72
N ARG A 44 33.52 -21.24 -10.36
CA ARG A 44 33.72 -19.93 -9.72
C ARG A 44 32.36 -19.32 -9.36
N ALA A 45 32.21 -18.82 -8.13
CA ALA A 45 30.95 -18.26 -7.65
C ALA A 45 31.15 -17.14 -6.63
N GLU A 46 30.36 -16.07 -6.73
CA GLU A 46 30.31 -14.97 -5.76
C GLU A 46 29.32 -15.29 -4.64
N ILE A 47 29.77 -15.18 -3.39
CA ILE A 47 28.95 -15.40 -2.19
C ILE A 47 28.18 -14.11 -1.93
N LEU A 48 26.90 -14.09 -2.26
CA LEU A 48 26.04 -12.92 -2.09
C LEU A 48 25.52 -12.76 -0.65
N SER A 49 25.35 -13.87 0.07
CA SER A 49 24.82 -13.87 1.44
C SER A 49 25.24 -15.13 2.21
N ILE A 50 25.13 -15.06 3.54
CA ILE A 50 25.48 -16.14 4.46
C ILE A 50 24.38 -16.23 5.51
N LYS A 51 23.87 -17.43 5.77
CA LYS A 51 22.91 -17.69 6.86
C LYS A 51 23.36 -18.86 7.72
N GLU A 52 22.89 -18.85 8.96
CA GLU A 52 23.02 -19.98 9.88
C GLU A 52 21.71 -20.79 9.85
N THR A 53 21.86 -22.11 9.72
CA THR A 53 20.78 -23.09 9.75
C THR A 53 21.10 -24.18 10.77
N LYS A 54 20.15 -25.06 11.07
CA LYS A 54 20.38 -26.17 12.02
C LYS A 54 21.50 -27.12 11.57
N SER A 55 21.73 -27.28 10.26
CA SER A 55 22.86 -28.05 9.72
C SER A 55 24.21 -27.29 9.67
N GLY A 56 24.24 -26.02 10.08
CA GLY A 56 25.42 -25.16 10.08
C GLY A 56 25.33 -23.98 9.11
N ARG A 57 26.49 -23.48 8.68
CA ARG A 57 26.62 -22.29 7.82
C ARG A 57 26.30 -22.63 6.36
N GLN A 58 25.35 -21.89 5.77
CA GLN A 58 24.98 -21.94 4.36
C GLN A 58 25.31 -20.63 3.66
N PHE A 59 25.70 -20.73 2.39
CA PHE A 59 26.17 -19.62 1.57
C PHE A 59 25.30 -19.49 0.31
N TYR A 60 24.77 -18.31 0.03
CA TYR A 60 23.98 -18.05 -1.17
C TYR A 60 24.93 -17.66 -2.30
N CYS A 61 25.07 -18.53 -3.28
CA CYS A 61 26.12 -18.41 -4.31
C CYS A 61 25.53 -18.08 -5.68
N ASN A 62 26.06 -17.03 -6.30
CA ASN A 62 25.85 -16.71 -7.70
C ASN A 62 27.00 -17.28 -8.53
N PHE A 63 26.70 -18.09 -9.56
CA PHE A 63 27.71 -18.85 -10.29
C PHE A 63 28.09 -18.16 -11.59
N ASP A 64 29.38 -18.14 -11.89
CA ASP A 64 29.95 -17.50 -13.08
C ASP A 64 29.30 -18.06 -14.37
N ASN A 65 28.77 -17.18 -15.22
CA ASN A 65 27.98 -17.48 -16.41
C ASN A 65 26.63 -18.21 -16.19
N PHE A 66 26.06 -18.16 -14.99
CA PHE A 66 24.69 -18.61 -14.72
C PHE A 66 23.74 -17.41 -14.47
N ASN A 67 22.50 -17.51 -14.95
CA ASN A 67 21.44 -16.56 -14.62
C ASN A 67 21.12 -16.62 -13.10
N LYS A 68 20.93 -15.45 -12.47
CA LYS A 68 20.65 -15.30 -11.02
C LYS A 68 19.50 -16.16 -10.50
N ARG A 69 18.58 -16.60 -11.36
CA ARG A 69 17.53 -17.57 -10.99
C ARG A 69 18.05 -18.99 -10.70
N LEU A 70 19.34 -19.25 -10.92
CA LEU A 70 20.00 -20.52 -10.62
C LEU A 70 20.94 -20.40 -9.40
N ASP A 71 20.87 -19.29 -8.67
CA ASP A 71 21.57 -19.07 -7.41
C ASP A 71 20.97 -19.95 -6.31
N GLU A 72 21.81 -20.60 -5.52
CA GLU A 72 21.39 -21.60 -4.54
C GLU A 72 22.09 -21.42 -3.19
N TRP A 73 21.44 -21.87 -2.13
CA TRP A 73 22.09 -22.05 -0.83
C TRP A 73 22.92 -23.33 -0.86
N VAL A 74 24.23 -23.20 -0.66
CA VAL A 74 25.15 -24.33 -0.55
C VAL A 74 25.63 -24.49 0.90
N PRO A 75 25.69 -25.72 1.45
CA PRO A 75 26.37 -25.97 2.71
C PRO A 75 27.89 -25.77 2.57
N THR A 76 28.55 -25.51 3.70
CA THR A 76 30.00 -25.31 3.81
C THR A 76 30.83 -26.32 3.01
N ILE A 77 30.48 -27.62 3.04
CA ILE A 77 31.20 -28.71 2.34
C ILE A 77 31.22 -28.60 0.80
N ARG A 78 30.39 -27.75 0.19
CA ARG A 78 30.41 -27.50 -1.27
C ARG A 78 31.39 -26.40 -1.67
N ILE A 79 31.95 -25.64 -0.73
CA ILE A 79 32.98 -24.63 -0.98
C ILE A 79 34.35 -25.30 -0.85
N ASP A 80 35.22 -25.06 -1.82
CA ASP A 80 36.62 -25.45 -1.78
C ASP A 80 37.43 -24.37 -1.05
N PHE A 81 37.92 -24.70 0.15
CA PHE A 81 38.75 -23.83 1.00
C PHE A 81 40.25 -24.12 0.86
N ASP A 82 40.64 -25.14 0.09
CA ASP A 82 42.05 -25.43 -0.18
C ASP A 82 42.64 -24.45 -1.22
N GLN A 83 41.77 -23.89 -2.08
CA GLN A 83 42.07 -22.82 -3.02
C GLN A 83 41.91 -21.42 -2.40
N ASP A 84 42.71 -20.46 -2.87
CA ASP A 84 42.58 -19.05 -2.46
C ASP A 84 41.26 -18.45 -2.96
N VAL A 85 40.55 -17.73 -2.07
CA VAL A 85 39.36 -16.96 -2.43
C VAL A 85 39.75 -15.53 -2.83
N GLU A 86 38.95 -14.90 -3.69
CA GLU A 86 39.07 -13.48 -4.01
C GLU A 86 38.20 -12.67 -3.03
N TRP A 87 38.81 -11.79 -2.23
CA TRP A 87 38.11 -10.99 -1.23
C TRP A 87 37.38 -9.79 -1.87
N PRO A 88 36.27 -9.30 -1.26
CA PRO A 88 35.61 -8.09 -1.71
C PRO A 88 36.54 -6.88 -1.64
N LEU A 89 36.33 -5.92 -2.54
CA LEU A 89 37.05 -4.66 -2.52
C LEU A 89 36.68 -3.84 -1.27
N PRO A 90 37.61 -3.07 -0.67
CA PRO A 90 37.29 -2.18 0.43
C PRO A 90 36.25 -1.14 0.00
N ASP A 91 35.25 -0.89 0.85
CA ASP A 91 34.30 0.20 0.65
C ASP A 91 35.07 1.53 0.53
N LYS A 92 34.78 2.31 -0.52
CA LYS A 92 35.30 3.68 -0.66
C LYS A 92 34.62 4.56 0.39
N ASP A 93 35.26 4.70 1.55
CA ASP A 93 34.87 5.59 2.64
C ASP A 93 34.49 6.98 2.09
N LYS A 94 33.23 7.40 2.33
CA LYS A 94 32.81 8.78 2.04
C LYS A 94 33.65 9.73 2.90
N PRO A 95 34.15 10.86 2.37
CA PRO A 95 35.03 11.75 3.12
C PRO A 95 34.36 12.24 4.42
N LYS A 96 35.02 12.01 5.56
CA LYS A 96 34.64 12.59 6.85
C LYS A 96 35.25 13.98 6.98
N ASP A 97 34.45 14.96 7.39
CA ASP A 97 34.93 16.32 7.65
C ASP A 97 36.08 16.34 8.68
N PRO A 98 37.16 17.11 8.42
CA PRO A 98 38.30 17.15 9.32
C PRO A 98 38.02 18.01 10.55
N LYS A 99 38.01 17.38 11.73
CA LYS A 99 37.98 18.10 13.02
C LYS A 99 39.21 18.98 13.19
N THR A 100 38.97 20.23 13.60
CA THR A 100 40.00 21.23 13.92
C THR A 100 40.87 20.82 15.12
N LYS A 101 42.19 21.02 15.01
CA LYS A 101 43.12 21.13 16.15
C LYS A 101 43.97 22.40 15.98
N LYS A 102 44.22 23.08 17.11
CA LYS A 102 44.91 24.37 17.18
C LYS A 102 46.42 24.25 16.88
N GLY A 103 46.97 25.26 16.21
CA GLY A 103 48.40 25.53 16.02
C GLY A 103 48.59 27.02 15.68
N VAL A 104 49.69 27.65 16.11
CA VAL A 104 49.83 29.12 16.23
C VAL A 104 50.87 29.69 15.25
N ALA A 105 50.69 30.96 14.84
CA ALA A 105 51.60 31.83 14.07
C ALA A 105 51.79 31.48 12.56
N THR A 106 52.08 32.39 11.63
CA THR A 106 52.45 33.84 11.73
C THR A 106 51.97 34.61 10.48
N SER A 107 51.95 35.96 10.55
CA SER A 107 51.53 36.88 9.48
C SER A 107 52.39 36.91 8.21
N LYS A 108 51.80 37.24 7.04
CA LYS A 108 52.15 38.48 6.28
C LYS A 108 51.20 38.78 5.08
N ASN A 109 51.13 40.07 4.75
CA ASN A 109 50.26 40.70 3.74
C ASN A 109 50.58 40.31 2.28
N LYS A 110 49.55 40.33 1.41
CA LYS A 110 49.48 41.38 0.35
C LYS A 110 48.07 41.57 -0.24
N VAL A 111 47.85 42.78 -0.74
CA VAL A 111 46.58 43.33 -1.24
C VAL A 111 46.64 43.49 -2.76
N SER A 112 45.54 43.20 -3.46
CA SER A 112 45.19 43.93 -4.69
C SER A 112 43.69 43.87 -5.02
N LYS A 113 43.02 45.01 -4.91
CA LYS A 113 41.66 45.24 -5.43
C LYS A 113 41.68 45.23 -6.97
N LYS A 114 40.59 44.78 -7.61
CA LYS A 114 39.82 45.65 -8.52
C LYS A 114 38.41 45.11 -8.79
N SER A 115 37.58 46.01 -9.29
CA SER A 115 36.11 46.00 -9.24
C SER A 115 35.53 46.38 -10.61
N GLN A 116 34.19 46.30 -10.75
CA GLN A 116 33.36 46.82 -11.86
C GLN A 116 33.34 45.92 -13.12
N LYS A 117 32.27 45.89 -13.93
CA LYS A 117 30.87 46.39 -13.76
C LYS A 117 29.97 45.61 -14.74
N ARG A 118 28.69 45.52 -14.43
CA ARG A 118 27.61 45.15 -15.37
C ARG A 118 27.37 46.33 -16.33
N PRO A 119 26.81 46.08 -17.53
CA PRO A 119 25.55 46.77 -17.82
C PRO A 119 24.49 45.86 -18.45
N SER A 120 23.24 46.28 -18.29
CA SER A 120 22.04 45.72 -18.91
C SER A 120 21.67 46.48 -20.18
N LYS A 121 20.99 45.82 -21.13
CA LYS A 121 19.98 46.48 -21.97
C LYS A 121 18.78 45.55 -22.22
N ARG A 122 17.68 46.17 -22.63
CA ARG A 122 16.29 45.70 -22.62
C ARG A 122 15.65 46.21 -23.91
N GLU A 123 14.81 45.42 -24.56
CA GLU A 123 13.90 45.91 -25.60
C GLU A 123 12.61 45.07 -25.65
N GLN A 124 11.54 45.64 -26.20
CA GLN A 124 10.14 45.21 -26.09
C GLN A 124 9.57 45.03 -27.53
N SER A 125 8.93 43.91 -27.88
CA SER A 125 7.46 43.67 -27.90
C SER A 125 6.74 43.87 -29.27
N ALA A 126 6.34 42.73 -29.89
CA ALA A 126 5.11 42.49 -30.70
C ALA A 126 4.85 43.32 -32.00
N PRO A 127 3.83 43.01 -32.84
CA PRO A 127 2.95 41.82 -32.93
C PRO A 127 2.84 41.18 -34.35
N SER A 128 2.19 40.01 -34.48
CA SER A 128 1.36 39.67 -35.67
C SER A 128 0.41 38.48 -35.46
N GLU A 129 -0.82 38.64 -35.92
CA GLU A 129 -1.94 37.70 -36.10
C GLU A 129 -1.62 36.56 -37.12
N ALA A 130 -2.35 35.44 -37.29
CA ALA A 130 -3.41 34.75 -36.53
C ALA A 130 -3.65 33.31 -37.11
N ALA A 131 -4.58 32.57 -36.48
CA ALA A 131 -5.34 31.40 -37.00
C ALA A 131 -4.71 29.98 -37.06
N THR A 132 -5.24 29.11 -36.19
CA THR A 132 -5.27 27.63 -36.26
C THR A 132 -6.18 27.14 -37.42
N PRO A 133 -6.06 25.88 -37.92
CA PRO A 133 -6.68 24.72 -37.24
C PRO A 133 -5.96 23.34 -37.38
N HIS A 134 -6.45 22.37 -36.60
CA HIS A 134 -6.26 20.90 -36.76
C HIS A 134 -7.06 20.36 -37.99
N PRO A 135 -7.01 19.07 -38.45
CA PRO A 135 -6.53 17.84 -37.79
C PRO A 135 -5.74 16.81 -38.68
N TRP A 136 -5.67 15.55 -38.23
CA TRP A 136 -5.01 14.36 -38.83
C TRP A 136 -5.66 13.83 -40.14
N THR A 137 -4.87 13.23 -41.04
CA THR A 137 -4.90 11.77 -41.41
C THR A 137 -3.89 11.32 -42.50
N GLU A 138 -3.53 10.02 -42.45
CA GLU A 138 -3.24 9.08 -43.57
C GLU A 138 -1.91 9.05 -44.37
N PHE A 139 -1.78 8.01 -45.21
CA PHE A 139 -0.61 7.10 -45.29
C PHE A 139 -0.36 6.57 -46.73
N VAL A 140 0.91 6.60 -47.16
CA VAL A 140 1.62 5.78 -48.21
C VAL A 140 0.86 5.18 -49.42
N GLU A 141 1.30 5.54 -50.64
CA GLU A 141 1.53 4.67 -51.84
C GLU A 141 2.35 5.48 -52.91
N SER A 142 3.11 4.95 -53.89
CA SER A 142 3.80 3.65 -54.05
C SER A 142 4.86 3.68 -55.21
N GLN A 143 5.89 2.83 -55.09
CA GLN A 143 6.76 2.15 -56.10
C GLN A 143 7.18 2.73 -57.47
N SER A 144 8.50 2.60 -57.78
CA SER A 144 9.10 2.08 -59.05
C SER A 144 10.63 1.98 -58.90
N ARG A 145 11.43 1.08 -59.52
CA ARG A 145 11.21 -0.05 -60.47
C ARG A 145 12.41 -1.05 -60.39
N LYS A 146 12.29 -2.22 -61.06
CA LYS A 146 13.24 -3.37 -61.06
C LYS A 146 14.48 -3.19 -61.96
N MET A 147 15.50 -4.05 -61.77
CA MET A 147 16.53 -4.42 -62.77
C MET A 147 16.67 -5.96 -62.87
N THR A 148 17.12 -6.45 -64.03
CA THR A 148 17.40 -7.86 -64.36
C THR A 148 18.54 -7.94 -65.44
N PRO A 149 19.18 -9.09 -65.71
CA PRO A 149 20.65 -9.18 -65.72
C PRO A 149 21.26 -9.71 -67.04
N THR A 150 22.58 -9.95 -67.08
CA THR A 150 23.25 -11.16 -67.68
C THR A 150 24.78 -11.12 -67.56
N ALA A 151 25.40 -12.29 -67.30
CA ALA A 151 26.64 -12.84 -67.90
C ALA A 151 27.25 -13.98 -67.03
N GLU A 152 27.79 -15.03 -67.65
CA GLU A 152 28.32 -16.26 -67.01
C GLU A 152 29.80 -16.57 -67.39
N GLU A 153 30.32 -17.70 -66.86
CA GLU A 153 31.54 -18.46 -67.23
C GLU A 153 32.91 -18.06 -66.63
N SER A 154 33.87 -18.98 -66.35
CA SER A 154 33.85 -20.44 -66.02
C SER A 154 35.27 -20.94 -65.58
N GLN A 155 35.42 -22.23 -65.18
CA GLN A 155 36.66 -23.06 -64.98
C GLN A 155 37.44 -22.96 -63.63
N SER A 156 38.09 -24.01 -63.06
CA SER A 156 38.00 -25.50 -63.22
C SER A 156 38.87 -26.30 -62.18
N GLN A 157 38.40 -27.51 -61.75
CA GLN A 157 39.14 -28.80 -61.48
C GLN A 157 40.31 -28.91 -60.41
N THR A 158 40.80 -30.08 -59.89
CA THR A 158 40.33 -31.51 -59.83
C THR A 158 40.65 -32.31 -58.49
N PRO A 159 41.51 -33.36 -58.31
CA PRO A 159 40.93 -34.64 -57.82
C PRO A 159 41.64 -35.56 -56.76
N ALA A 160 40.80 -36.23 -55.96
CA ALA A 160 40.62 -37.68 -55.63
C ALA A 160 41.73 -38.78 -55.52
N THR A 161 41.48 -39.76 -54.62
CA THR A 161 41.69 -41.25 -54.66
C THR A 161 41.35 -41.88 -53.26
N ALA A 162 41.14 -43.19 -52.97
CA ALA A 162 40.48 -44.34 -53.66
C ALA A 162 40.35 -45.58 -52.71
N THR A 163 39.53 -46.61 -53.07
CA THR A 163 39.41 -48.01 -52.52
C THR A 163 38.84 -48.23 -51.08
N GLY A 164 38.09 -49.30 -50.72
CA GLY A 164 37.40 -50.40 -51.47
C GLY A 164 36.99 -51.62 -50.59
N ASP A 165 35.78 -52.20 -50.78
CA ASP A 165 35.22 -53.55 -50.41
C ASP A 165 35.36 -54.18 -48.97
N ALA A 166 34.64 -55.24 -48.53
CA ALA A 166 33.24 -55.71 -48.69
C ALA A 166 32.94 -56.96 -47.77
N THR A 167 31.64 -57.29 -47.56
CA THR A 167 31.03 -58.59 -47.11
C THR A 167 31.16 -59.14 -45.66
N ALA A 168 30.02 -59.35 -44.96
CA ALA A 168 29.44 -60.67 -44.57
C ALA A 168 28.40 -60.60 -43.39
N THR A 169 27.25 -61.28 -43.55
CA THR A 169 26.15 -61.55 -42.56
C THR A 169 26.12 -63.08 -42.22
N PRO A 170 25.25 -63.69 -41.33
CA PRO A 170 23.99 -63.22 -40.68
C PRO A 170 23.71 -63.67 -39.19
N ALA A 171 22.52 -63.28 -38.69
CA ALA A 171 21.67 -63.92 -37.64
C ALA A 171 22.10 -63.77 -36.14
N ALA A 172 21.20 -63.65 -35.14
CA ALA A 172 19.73 -63.72 -35.09
C ALA A 172 19.07 -62.96 -33.89
N GLY A 173 17.91 -62.33 -34.15
CA GLY A 173 16.71 -62.27 -33.27
C GLY A 173 16.73 -61.57 -31.89
N GLY A 174 15.99 -60.45 -31.78
CA GLY A 174 15.52 -59.90 -30.49
C GLY A 174 15.21 -58.39 -30.54
N ASP A 175 13.95 -58.00 -30.72
CA ASP A 175 13.53 -56.59 -30.83
C ASP A 175 13.52 -55.84 -29.48
N GLU A 176 14.35 -54.81 -29.34
CA GLU A 176 14.02 -53.52 -28.68
C GLU A 176 14.80 -52.40 -29.39
N MET A 177 14.14 -51.34 -29.89
CA MET A 177 14.82 -50.21 -30.55
C MET A 177 14.86 -48.97 -29.66
N GLU A 178 16.10 -48.56 -29.34
CA GLU A 178 16.49 -47.25 -28.79
C GLU A 178 17.44 -46.55 -29.80
N ILE A 179 18.06 -45.41 -29.42
CA ILE A 179 19.10 -44.62 -30.14
C ILE A 179 18.49 -43.58 -31.11
N ASP A 180 18.51 -42.28 -30.78
CA ASP A 180 19.62 -41.28 -30.83
C ASP A 180 20.06 -40.93 -32.27
N LEU A 181 19.85 -39.69 -32.73
CA LEU A 181 20.78 -38.54 -32.58
C LEU A 181 22.14 -38.76 -33.26
N GLU A 182 22.24 -38.39 -34.54
CA GLU A 182 23.06 -37.25 -35.02
C GLU A 182 23.21 -37.27 -36.56
N GLU A 183 22.59 -36.32 -37.26
CA GLU A 183 23.13 -35.72 -38.51
C GLU A 183 22.24 -34.55 -38.97
N GLU A 184 22.76 -33.32 -38.90
CA GLU A 184 22.76 -32.32 -39.99
C GLU A 184 23.30 -30.97 -39.46
N VAL A 185 24.60 -30.75 -39.67
CA VAL A 185 25.23 -29.43 -39.57
C VAL A 185 25.73 -29.05 -40.96
N GLN A 186 24.89 -28.38 -41.77
CA GLN A 186 25.25 -27.29 -42.70
C GLN A 186 24.16 -26.99 -43.75
N LYS A 187 23.32 -25.98 -43.48
CA LYS A 187 23.02 -24.88 -44.44
C LYS A 187 22.28 -23.73 -43.73
N LYS A 188 22.93 -22.57 -43.69
CA LYS A 188 22.34 -21.28 -43.27
C LYS A 188 21.86 -20.49 -44.49
N ASP A 189 21.14 -19.41 -44.20
CA ASP A 189 20.65 -18.36 -45.12
C ASP A 189 19.46 -18.77 -46.03
N LEU A 190 18.33 -18.06 -46.10
CA LEU A 190 17.93 -16.75 -45.55
C LEU A 190 16.55 -16.83 -44.86
N LEU A 191 16.48 -16.58 -43.54
CA LEU A 191 15.31 -16.05 -42.80
C LEU A 191 15.61 -16.03 -41.29
N SER A 192 16.19 -14.94 -40.80
CA SER A 192 16.50 -14.76 -39.38
C SER A 192 15.27 -14.35 -38.56
N GLY A 193 14.89 -15.18 -37.58
CA GLY A 193 13.92 -14.81 -36.53
C GLY A 193 13.09 -16.01 -36.06
N PHE A 194 13.17 -16.34 -34.76
CA PHE A 194 12.47 -17.43 -34.06
C PHE A 194 12.94 -18.86 -34.33
N SER A 195 14.17 -19.16 -33.87
CA SER A 195 14.51 -20.47 -33.33
C SER A 195 14.06 -20.52 -31.86
N ARG A 196 13.20 -21.48 -31.51
CA ARG A 196 12.54 -21.56 -30.19
C ARG A 196 13.54 -21.97 -29.11
N GLU A 197 14.48 -22.83 -29.47
CA GLU A 197 15.55 -23.34 -28.62
C GLU A 197 16.55 -22.23 -28.31
N ASP A 198 16.99 -21.46 -29.33
CA ASP A 198 17.89 -20.30 -29.16
C ASP A 198 17.26 -19.19 -28.30
N GLU A 199 15.94 -18.97 -28.41
CA GLU A 199 15.24 -17.95 -27.62
C GLU A 199 15.08 -18.41 -26.15
N ILE A 200 14.83 -19.71 -25.91
CA ILE A 200 14.85 -20.30 -24.56
C ILE A 200 16.27 -20.29 -23.96
N GLU A 201 17.31 -20.45 -24.77
CA GLU A 201 18.71 -20.38 -24.34
C GLU A 201 19.19 -18.94 -24.09
N LYS A 202 18.73 -17.97 -24.89
CA LYS A 202 18.87 -16.54 -24.61
C LYS A 202 18.14 -16.14 -23.33
N LEU A 203 16.91 -16.61 -23.10
CA LEU A 203 16.20 -16.42 -21.82
C LEU A 203 16.77 -17.27 -20.66
N ARG A 204 17.75 -18.15 -20.92
CA ARG A 204 18.57 -18.83 -19.89
C ARG A 204 19.84 -18.06 -19.53
N THR A 205 20.39 -17.27 -20.45
CA THR A 205 21.67 -16.55 -20.28
C THR A 205 21.47 -15.06 -20.01
N HIS A 206 20.54 -14.42 -20.72
CA HIS A 206 20.27 -12.98 -20.74
C HIS A 206 18.83 -12.68 -20.27
N GLY A 207 18.57 -12.86 -18.97
CA GLY A 207 17.27 -12.48 -18.41
C GLY A 207 17.15 -10.96 -18.27
N SER A 208 16.09 -10.35 -18.81
CA SER A 208 15.77 -8.93 -18.55
C SER A 208 14.33 -8.57 -18.90
N MET A 209 13.54 -8.24 -17.87
CA MET A 209 12.49 -7.21 -17.93
C MET A 209 12.19 -6.65 -16.52
N THR A 210 13.24 -6.25 -15.79
CA THR A 210 13.13 -5.52 -14.50
C THR A 210 14.14 -4.37 -14.47
N GLN A 211 13.68 -3.14 -14.67
CA GLN A 211 14.52 -1.93 -14.66
C GLN A 211 14.84 -1.39 -13.23
N ASN A 212 14.56 -2.17 -12.18
CA ASN A 212 14.90 -1.78 -10.80
C ASN A 212 15.82 -2.83 -10.13
N PRO A 213 17.15 -2.56 -10.05
CA PRO A 213 18.10 -3.45 -9.39
C PRO A 213 17.80 -3.73 -7.91
N ALA A 214 17.00 -2.88 -7.24
CA ALA A 214 16.64 -3.04 -5.84
C ALA A 214 15.68 -4.23 -5.60
N GLU A 215 14.85 -4.61 -6.58
CA GLU A 215 13.87 -5.71 -6.41
C GLU A 215 14.45 -7.08 -6.75
N ILE A 216 15.45 -7.14 -7.62
CA ILE A 216 16.18 -8.37 -8.01
C ILE A 216 16.94 -9.00 -6.80
N SER A 217 17.07 -8.28 -5.68
CA SER A 217 17.95 -8.62 -4.55
C SER A 217 17.22 -9.10 -3.28
N ARG A 218 15.97 -9.57 -3.34
CA ARG A 218 15.43 -10.38 -2.24
C ARG A 218 15.99 -11.80 -2.32
N ILE A 219 17.16 -11.99 -1.71
CA ILE A 219 17.82 -13.28 -1.49
C ILE A 219 16.78 -14.32 -1.06
N ARG A 220 16.77 -15.48 -1.71
CA ARG A 220 15.86 -16.60 -1.39
C ARG A 220 16.02 -16.95 0.08
N ASN A 221 14.94 -17.04 0.84
CA ASN A 221 15.00 -17.38 2.25
C ASN A 221 15.02 -18.90 2.50
N ILE A 222 14.29 -19.66 1.68
CA ILE A 222 14.07 -21.10 1.83
C ILE A 222 15.06 -21.88 0.95
N SER A 223 15.72 -22.89 1.52
CA SER A 223 16.73 -23.71 0.81
C SER A 223 16.10 -24.85 0.01
N LYS A 224 15.26 -25.69 0.64
CA LYS A 224 14.57 -26.82 0.00
C LYS A 224 13.15 -27.00 0.54
N VAL A 225 12.24 -27.48 -0.31
CA VAL A 225 10.87 -27.82 0.08
C VAL A 225 10.55 -29.26 -0.34
N GLN A 226 10.18 -30.10 0.62
CA GLN A 226 9.63 -31.43 0.34
C GLN A 226 8.14 -31.27 0.02
N PHE A 227 7.71 -31.76 -1.15
CA PHE A 227 6.33 -31.70 -1.62
C PHE A 227 5.90 -33.03 -2.25
N GLY A 228 5.10 -33.81 -1.52
CA GLY A 228 4.66 -35.14 -1.96
C GLY A 228 5.84 -36.11 -2.06
N LYS A 229 6.20 -36.50 -3.29
CA LYS A 229 7.39 -37.34 -3.59
C LYS A 229 8.57 -36.57 -4.21
N HIS A 230 8.49 -35.24 -4.25
CA HIS A 230 9.45 -34.39 -4.96
C HIS A 230 10.11 -33.39 -4.00
N ASP A 231 11.41 -33.19 -4.15
CA ASP A 231 12.11 -32.04 -3.60
C ASP A 231 12.01 -30.88 -4.60
N LEU A 232 11.55 -29.72 -4.13
CA LEU A 232 11.39 -28.49 -4.89
C LEU A 232 12.39 -27.44 -4.36
N PHE A 233 13.01 -26.72 -5.28
CA PHE A 233 13.98 -25.67 -4.99
C PHE A 233 13.39 -24.30 -5.36
N PRO A 234 13.10 -23.43 -4.38
CA PRO A 234 12.48 -22.13 -4.62
C PRO A 234 13.26 -21.24 -5.60
N TRP A 235 12.54 -20.51 -6.43
CA TRP A 235 13.10 -19.56 -7.40
C TRP A 235 13.09 -18.12 -6.91
N TYR A 236 12.22 -17.78 -5.97
CA TYR A 236 12.09 -16.43 -5.44
C TYR A 236 11.88 -16.46 -3.94
N PHE A 237 12.16 -15.34 -3.27
CA PHE A 237 11.77 -15.13 -1.88
C PHE A 237 10.26 -15.37 -1.68
N SER A 238 9.89 -16.09 -0.61
CA SER A 238 8.50 -16.29 -0.21
C SER A 238 8.32 -16.08 1.30
N PRO A 239 7.33 -15.27 1.73
CA PRO A 239 7.14 -14.85 3.13
C PRO A 239 6.47 -15.94 3.99
N TYR A 240 7.12 -17.08 4.11
CA TYR A 240 6.86 -18.02 5.20
C TYR A 240 7.31 -17.40 6.54
N PRO A 241 6.74 -17.83 7.68
CA PRO A 241 7.15 -17.33 9.00
C PRO A 241 8.65 -17.54 9.25
N GLU A 242 9.29 -16.58 9.92
CA GLU A 242 10.76 -16.50 10.01
C GLU A 242 11.43 -17.76 10.58
N VAL A 243 10.76 -18.48 11.49
CA VAL A 243 11.23 -19.76 12.04
C VAL A 243 11.53 -20.82 10.97
N PHE A 244 10.90 -20.74 9.79
CA PHE A 244 11.14 -21.67 8.68
C PHE A 244 12.34 -21.26 7.79
N ASN A 245 12.90 -20.06 7.95
CA ASN A 245 14.09 -19.62 7.18
C ASN A 245 15.37 -20.32 7.65
N GLN A 246 15.39 -20.76 8.91
CA GLN A 246 16.49 -21.47 9.58
C GLN A 246 16.44 -23.00 9.38
N GLU A 247 15.35 -23.51 8.84
CA GLU A 247 15.18 -24.93 8.51
C GLU A 247 15.85 -25.26 7.17
N ASP A 248 16.53 -26.41 7.12
CA ASP A 248 17.16 -26.89 5.89
C ASP A 248 16.14 -27.36 4.85
N VAL A 249 15.01 -27.90 5.32
CA VAL A 249 13.91 -28.44 4.50
C VAL A 249 12.57 -28.07 5.14
N ILE A 250 11.66 -27.49 4.35
CA ILE A 250 10.26 -27.33 4.75
C ILE A 250 9.44 -28.47 4.14
N PHE A 251 8.67 -29.18 4.96
CA PHE A 251 7.78 -30.25 4.51
C PHE A 251 6.37 -29.71 4.29
N ILE A 252 5.82 -29.84 3.08
CA ILE A 252 4.48 -29.35 2.74
C ILE A 252 3.58 -30.51 2.33
N CYS A 253 2.44 -30.63 3.01
CA CYS A 253 1.44 -31.65 2.71
C CYS A 253 0.75 -31.34 1.37
N GLU A 254 0.93 -32.22 0.38
CA GLU A 254 0.41 -32.04 -0.99
C GLU A 254 -1.12 -31.91 -1.08
N PHE A 255 -1.86 -32.34 -0.06
CA PHE A 255 -3.32 -32.33 -0.02
C PHE A 255 -3.93 -31.11 0.69
N CYS A 256 -3.37 -30.68 1.83
CA CYS A 256 -3.90 -29.55 2.62
C CYS A 256 -3.02 -28.29 2.58
N LEU A 257 -1.84 -28.39 1.97
CA LEU A 257 -0.80 -27.36 1.87
C LEU A 257 -0.27 -26.86 3.23
N GLY A 258 -0.53 -27.58 4.32
CA GLY A 258 0.08 -27.33 5.63
C GLY A 258 1.59 -27.57 5.59
N TYR A 259 2.36 -26.65 6.17
CA TYR A 259 3.82 -26.63 6.14
C TYR A 259 4.43 -26.88 7.54
N TYR A 260 5.57 -27.59 7.58
CA TYR A 260 6.22 -28.09 8.79
C TYR A 260 7.74 -27.98 8.67
N GLY A 261 8.43 -27.63 9.76
CA GLY A 261 9.90 -27.54 9.80
C GLY A 261 10.58 -28.84 10.21
N ASP A 262 9.87 -29.70 10.95
CA ASP A 262 10.37 -31.00 11.40
C ASP A 262 9.59 -32.18 10.78
N GLU A 263 10.33 -33.19 10.33
CA GLU A 263 9.79 -34.39 9.70
C GLU A 263 8.83 -35.15 10.62
N LYS A 264 9.11 -35.20 11.93
CA LYS A 264 8.27 -35.91 12.91
C LYS A 264 6.87 -35.29 13.00
N SER A 265 6.76 -33.96 13.02
CA SER A 265 5.48 -33.26 12.97
C SER A 265 4.78 -33.41 11.62
N PHE A 266 5.52 -33.41 10.52
CA PHE A 266 4.97 -33.66 9.19
C PHE A 266 4.35 -35.07 9.07
N VAL A 267 5.08 -36.12 9.47
CA VAL A 267 4.59 -37.51 9.49
C VAL A 267 3.36 -37.63 10.39
N ARG A 268 3.44 -37.09 11.62
CA ARG A 268 2.31 -37.03 12.57
C ARG A 268 1.10 -36.27 12.00
N HIS A 269 1.31 -35.21 11.23
CA HIS A 269 0.24 -34.53 10.50
C HIS A 269 -0.32 -35.43 9.40
N ARG A 270 0.52 -36.10 8.59
CA ARG A 270 0.03 -36.89 7.46
C ARG A 270 -0.82 -38.09 7.91
N HIS A 271 -0.53 -38.69 9.06
CA HIS A 271 -1.40 -39.69 9.71
C HIS A 271 -2.75 -39.14 10.18
N LYS A 272 -2.86 -37.83 10.46
CA LYS A 272 -4.11 -37.17 10.92
C LYS A 272 -4.85 -36.43 9.80
N CYS A 273 -4.20 -36.17 8.67
CA CYS A 273 -4.77 -35.39 7.57
C CYS A 273 -5.77 -36.22 6.78
N THR A 274 -7.05 -35.95 7.01
CA THR A 274 -8.20 -36.56 6.32
C THR A 274 -8.41 -36.08 4.89
N LEU A 275 -7.78 -34.97 4.51
CA LEU A 275 -7.94 -34.37 3.19
C LEU A 275 -7.17 -35.15 2.12
N GLN A 276 -7.84 -35.47 1.01
CA GLN A 276 -7.29 -36.21 -0.14
C GLN A 276 -7.48 -35.48 -1.49
N HIS A 277 -8.07 -34.28 -1.50
CA HIS A 277 -8.24 -33.44 -2.68
C HIS A 277 -8.31 -31.97 -2.25
N PRO A 278 -8.17 -30.98 -3.17
CA PRO A 278 -8.32 -29.58 -2.81
C PRO A 278 -9.70 -29.29 -2.20
N PRO A 279 -9.80 -28.46 -1.14
CA PRO A 279 -11.03 -28.25 -0.40
C PRO A 279 -11.95 -27.27 -1.16
N GLY A 280 -12.74 -27.77 -2.09
CA GLY A 280 -13.62 -26.98 -2.95
C GLY A 280 -14.63 -27.84 -3.69
N ASN A 281 -15.35 -27.23 -4.63
CA ASN A 281 -16.25 -27.94 -5.52
C ASN A 281 -15.43 -28.49 -6.69
N GLU A 282 -15.58 -29.77 -7.03
CA GLU A 282 -15.06 -30.28 -8.31
C GLU A 282 -15.99 -29.82 -9.44
N ILE A 283 -15.45 -29.06 -10.39
CA ILE A 283 -16.23 -28.41 -11.47
C ILE A 283 -15.91 -28.98 -12.85
N TYR A 284 -14.90 -29.84 -12.95
CA TYR A 284 -14.52 -30.57 -14.16
C TYR A 284 -13.76 -31.84 -13.77
N ARG A 285 -14.04 -32.92 -14.49
CA ARG A 285 -13.35 -34.21 -14.37
C ARG A 285 -13.26 -34.88 -15.74
N ASP A 286 -12.06 -35.29 -16.12
CA ASP A 286 -11.83 -36.24 -17.21
C ASP A 286 -10.99 -37.45 -16.74
N GLU A 287 -10.45 -38.22 -17.68
CA GLU A 287 -9.61 -39.40 -17.42
C GLU A 287 -8.20 -39.04 -16.91
N SER A 288 -7.76 -37.79 -17.14
CA SER A 288 -6.38 -37.33 -16.93
C SER A 288 -6.23 -36.29 -15.82
N VAL A 289 -7.23 -35.41 -15.63
CA VAL A 289 -7.22 -34.30 -14.68
C VAL A 289 -8.60 -34.00 -14.09
N SER A 290 -8.59 -33.37 -12.91
CA SER A 290 -9.77 -32.77 -12.26
C SER A 290 -9.48 -31.32 -11.88
N PHE A 291 -10.45 -30.41 -12.07
CA PHE A 291 -10.38 -29.03 -11.56
C PHE A 291 -11.32 -28.81 -10.38
N PHE A 292 -10.80 -28.16 -9.35
CA PHE A 292 -11.53 -27.76 -8.15
C PHE A 292 -11.64 -26.23 -8.08
N GLU A 293 -12.85 -25.71 -7.95
CA GLU A 293 -13.11 -24.31 -7.59
C GLU A 293 -13.09 -24.16 -6.06
N ILE A 294 -12.27 -23.22 -5.59
CA ILE A 294 -12.06 -22.92 -4.18
C ILE A 294 -12.27 -21.42 -3.99
N ASP A 295 -13.12 -21.05 -3.02
CA ASP A 295 -13.37 -19.66 -2.67
C ASP A 295 -12.36 -19.24 -1.60
N GLY A 296 -11.49 -18.28 -1.91
CA GLY A 296 -10.47 -17.79 -0.98
C GLY A 296 -11.04 -17.29 0.36
N ARG A 297 -12.28 -16.78 0.38
CA ARG A 297 -12.98 -16.36 1.61
C ARG A 297 -13.47 -17.54 2.45
N ARG A 298 -13.87 -18.66 1.82
CA ARG A 298 -14.36 -19.88 2.50
C ARG A 298 -13.20 -20.77 2.96
N GLN A 299 -12.16 -20.92 2.15
CA GLN A 299 -11.02 -21.81 2.41
C GLN A 299 -9.68 -21.05 2.60
N ARG A 300 -9.73 -19.91 3.31
CA ARG A 300 -8.60 -18.99 3.56
C ARG A 300 -7.26 -19.67 3.81
N THR A 301 -7.18 -20.63 4.74
CA THR A 301 -5.93 -21.31 5.08
C THR A 301 -5.32 -22.04 3.89
N TYR A 302 -6.13 -22.75 3.10
CA TYR A 302 -5.67 -23.45 1.91
C TYR A 302 -5.15 -22.48 0.85
N CYS A 303 -5.93 -21.43 0.55
CA CYS A 303 -5.57 -20.44 -0.46
C CYS A 303 -4.36 -19.59 -0.06
N ARG A 304 -4.19 -19.26 1.23
CA ARG A 304 -2.99 -18.59 1.76
C ARG A 304 -1.75 -19.47 1.60
N ASN A 305 -1.84 -20.74 1.98
CA ASN A 305 -0.74 -21.68 1.85
C ASN A 305 -0.40 -21.95 0.37
N LEU A 306 -1.40 -22.01 -0.51
CA LEU A 306 -1.21 -22.06 -1.97
C LEU A 306 -0.49 -20.81 -2.48
N CYS A 307 -0.86 -19.61 -2.02
CA CYS A 307 -0.19 -18.38 -2.39
C CYS A 307 1.28 -18.32 -1.92
N LEU A 308 1.57 -18.80 -0.71
CA LEU A 308 2.94 -18.92 -0.19
C LEU A 308 3.78 -19.93 -1.00
N LEU A 309 3.20 -21.08 -1.34
CA LEU A 309 3.81 -22.06 -2.25
C LEU A 309 4.10 -21.43 -3.62
N SER A 310 3.18 -20.60 -4.12
CA SER A 310 3.29 -19.98 -5.44
C SER A 310 4.31 -18.86 -5.50
N LYS A 311 4.43 -18.06 -4.43
CA LYS A 311 5.43 -16.97 -4.35
C LYS A 311 6.87 -17.49 -4.39
N MET A 312 7.11 -18.77 -4.07
CA MET A 312 8.41 -19.41 -4.29
C MET A 312 8.77 -19.58 -5.78
N PHE A 313 7.80 -19.56 -6.69
CA PHE A 313 7.99 -19.81 -8.13
C PHE A 313 7.49 -18.67 -9.03
N LEU A 314 6.87 -17.64 -8.45
CA LEU A 314 6.41 -16.43 -9.12
C LEU A 314 7.04 -15.19 -8.47
N ASP A 315 7.65 -14.34 -9.29
CA ASP A 315 8.32 -13.14 -8.78
C ASP A 315 7.31 -12.07 -8.35
N HIS A 316 6.54 -11.56 -9.32
CA HIS A 316 5.55 -10.49 -9.16
C HIS A 316 4.21 -10.92 -8.51
N LYS A 317 4.24 -11.83 -7.53
CA LYS A 317 3.04 -12.13 -6.73
C LYS A 317 2.96 -11.23 -5.49
N THR A 318 2.23 -10.13 -5.63
CA THR A 318 2.04 -9.11 -4.60
C THR A 318 1.14 -9.58 -3.44
N LEU A 319 0.08 -10.31 -3.75
CA LEU A 319 -0.95 -10.75 -2.79
C LEU A 319 -0.80 -12.23 -2.41
N TYR A 320 -0.67 -12.51 -1.11
CA TYR A 320 -0.53 -13.87 -0.59
C TYR A 320 -1.21 -14.14 0.76
N TYR A 321 -1.58 -13.11 1.54
CA TYR A 321 -2.43 -13.27 2.72
C TYR A 321 -3.88 -12.87 2.46
N ASP A 322 -4.13 -11.89 1.59
CA ASP A 322 -5.48 -11.42 1.27
C ASP A 322 -6.02 -12.20 0.07
N VAL A 323 -6.65 -13.32 0.39
CA VAL A 323 -7.20 -14.29 -0.58
C VAL A 323 -8.71 -14.17 -0.75
N ASP A 324 -9.38 -13.43 0.13
CA ASP A 324 -10.83 -13.24 0.18
C ASP A 324 -11.49 -12.77 -1.15
N PRO A 325 -10.91 -11.86 -1.96
CA PRO A 325 -11.51 -11.43 -3.22
C PRO A 325 -11.27 -12.39 -4.40
N PHE A 326 -10.55 -13.51 -4.20
CA PHE A 326 -10.18 -14.44 -5.27
C PHE A 326 -10.95 -15.77 -5.23
N LEU A 327 -11.24 -16.30 -6.41
CA LEU A 327 -11.48 -17.72 -6.65
C LEU A 327 -10.18 -18.39 -7.12
N PHE A 328 -9.98 -19.65 -6.75
CA PHE A 328 -8.83 -20.46 -7.13
C PHE A 328 -9.32 -21.71 -7.86
N TYR A 329 -8.83 -21.92 -9.07
CA TYR A 329 -9.14 -23.06 -9.93
C TYR A 329 -7.93 -24.00 -9.96
N VAL A 330 -7.97 -25.03 -9.12
CA VAL A 330 -6.86 -25.94 -8.86
C VAL A 330 -6.98 -27.19 -9.71
N MET A 331 -6.02 -27.39 -10.62
CA MET A 331 -5.90 -28.57 -11.47
C MET A 331 -5.10 -29.67 -10.76
N THR A 332 -5.62 -30.89 -10.83
CA THR A 332 -5.08 -32.06 -10.12
C THR A 332 -4.97 -33.29 -11.00
N SER A 333 -4.02 -34.18 -10.69
CA SER A 333 -3.96 -35.55 -11.22
C SER A 333 -4.50 -36.53 -10.17
N ARG A 334 -5.32 -37.48 -10.58
CA ARG A 334 -5.88 -38.50 -9.69
C ARG A 334 -4.93 -39.68 -9.51
N SER A 335 -4.89 -40.24 -8.31
CA SER A 335 -4.29 -41.54 -7.97
C SER A 335 -5.14 -42.24 -6.91
N ASP A 336 -4.80 -43.48 -6.56
CA ASP A 336 -5.45 -44.24 -5.47
C ASP A 336 -5.34 -43.55 -4.09
N LYS A 337 -4.42 -42.59 -3.94
CA LYS A 337 -4.23 -41.78 -2.71
C LYS A 337 -5.03 -40.48 -2.71
N GLY A 338 -5.65 -40.09 -3.83
CA GLY A 338 -6.42 -38.86 -3.98
C GLY A 338 -6.04 -37.99 -5.19
N CYS A 339 -6.41 -36.71 -5.13
CA CYS A 339 -6.17 -35.71 -6.17
C CYS A 339 -4.95 -34.84 -5.80
N HIS A 340 -3.85 -35.04 -6.53
CA HIS A 340 -2.57 -34.34 -6.33
C HIS A 340 -2.52 -33.06 -7.17
N ILE A 341 -2.17 -31.92 -6.57
CA ILE A 341 -2.09 -30.63 -7.29
C ILE A 341 -0.97 -30.63 -8.35
N ILE A 342 -1.33 -30.20 -9.56
CA ILE A 342 -0.41 -30.00 -10.70
C ILE A 342 -0.07 -28.52 -10.86
N GLY A 343 -1.09 -27.68 -10.69
CA GLY A 343 -1.04 -26.24 -10.89
C GLY A 343 -2.41 -25.63 -10.67
N TYR A 344 -2.50 -24.31 -10.78
CA TYR A 344 -3.76 -23.59 -10.62
C TYR A 344 -3.71 -22.26 -11.36
N PHE A 345 -4.88 -21.63 -11.50
CA PHE A 345 -4.95 -20.17 -11.65
C PHE A 345 -5.93 -19.58 -10.62
N SER A 346 -5.76 -18.30 -10.30
CA SER A 346 -6.74 -17.53 -9.53
C SER A 346 -7.35 -16.42 -10.38
N LYS A 347 -8.61 -16.12 -10.10
CA LYS A 347 -9.42 -15.09 -10.75
C LYS A 347 -10.05 -14.21 -9.68
N GLU A 348 -10.08 -12.91 -9.89
CA GLU A 348 -10.83 -12.00 -9.02
C GLU A 348 -12.34 -12.22 -9.18
N LYS A 349 -13.09 -12.13 -8.09
CA LYS A 349 -14.55 -12.22 -8.11
C LYS A 349 -15.20 -11.07 -8.88
N GLU A 350 -14.54 -9.92 -8.88
CA GLU A 350 -14.90 -8.71 -9.60
C GLU A 350 -13.58 -8.03 -9.99
N SER A 351 -13.23 -8.07 -11.28
CA SER A 351 -12.00 -7.46 -11.81
C SER A 351 -12.37 -6.19 -12.58
N ALA A 352 -11.78 -5.06 -12.21
CA ALA A 352 -12.07 -3.76 -12.83
C ALA A 352 -11.68 -3.74 -14.32
N ASP A 353 -10.54 -4.35 -14.66
CA ASP A 353 -9.99 -4.43 -16.02
C ASP A 353 -10.52 -5.64 -16.81
N GLY A 354 -11.43 -6.42 -16.24
CA GLY A 354 -12.02 -7.60 -16.89
C GLY A 354 -11.09 -8.81 -16.99
N TYR A 355 -10.06 -8.91 -16.14
CA TYR A 355 -9.11 -10.02 -16.22
C TYR A 355 -9.74 -11.36 -15.82
N ASN A 356 -9.48 -12.42 -16.61
CA ASN A 356 -9.94 -13.77 -16.33
C ASN A 356 -8.92 -14.62 -15.55
N VAL A 357 -7.67 -14.16 -15.47
CA VAL A 357 -6.56 -14.76 -14.73
C VAL A 357 -5.73 -13.66 -14.08
N ALA A 358 -5.68 -13.66 -12.75
CA ALA A 358 -4.78 -12.80 -11.97
C ALA A 358 -3.40 -13.45 -11.76
N CYS A 359 -3.40 -14.74 -11.42
CA CYS A 359 -2.17 -15.49 -11.16
C CYS A 359 -2.31 -16.90 -11.71
N ILE A 360 -1.28 -17.42 -12.39
CA ILE A 360 -1.27 -18.76 -12.98
C ILE A 360 0.07 -19.44 -12.70
N LEU A 361 0.02 -20.71 -12.27
CA LEU A 361 1.22 -21.50 -11.97
C LEU A 361 1.03 -22.97 -12.33
N THR A 362 1.98 -23.52 -13.10
CA THR A 362 2.24 -24.97 -13.14
C THR A 362 3.44 -25.25 -12.23
N LEU A 363 3.28 -26.16 -11.27
CA LEU A 363 4.36 -26.49 -10.33
C LEU A 363 5.58 -27.05 -11.09
N PRO A 364 6.83 -26.77 -10.65
CA PRO A 364 8.05 -27.04 -11.44
C PRO A 364 8.14 -28.47 -12.00
N GLN A 365 7.82 -29.49 -11.18
CA GLN A 365 7.85 -30.91 -11.55
C GLN A 365 6.85 -31.34 -12.64
N TYR A 366 5.90 -30.46 -12.98
CA TYR A 366 4.89 -30.67 -14.03
C TYR A 366 5.02 -29.71 -15.21
N GLN A 367 6.00 -28.80 -15.21
CA GLN A 367 6.26 -27.93 -16.35
C GLN A 367 6.68 -28.74 -17.58
N ARG A 368 6.55 -28.13 -18.77
CA ARG A 368 6.79 -28.73 -20.10
C ARG A 368 5.90 -29.93 -20.49
N LYS A 369 5.07 -30.47 -19.58
CA LYS A 369 4.11 -31.56 -19.85
C LYS A 369 2.74 -31.08 -20.41
N GLY A 370 2.69 -29.89 -21.01
CA GLY A 370 1.46 -29.30 -21.59
C GLY A 370 0.46 -28.69 -20.60
N TYR A 371 0.61 -28.93 -19.29
CA TYR A 371 -0.34 -28.47 -18.25
C TYR A 371 -0.59 -26.96 -18.20
N GLY A 372 0.42 -26.12 -18.49
CA GLY A 372 0.23 -24.66 -18.58
C GLY A 372 -0.79 -24.25 -19.66
N ARG A 373 -0.78 -24.93 -20.81
CA ARG A 373 -1.76 -24.72 -21.90
C ARG A 373 -3.17 -25.13 -21.47
N LEU A 374 -3.31 -26.19 -20.67
CA LEU A 374 -4.60 -26.62 -20.13
C LEU A 374 -5.18 -25.62 -19.12
N LEU A 375 -4.36 -25.04 -18.24
CA LEU A 375 -4.79 -23.99 -17.32
C LEU A 375 -5.28 -22.74 -18.09
N ILE A 376 -4.53 -22.31 -19.12
CA ILE A 376 -4.93 -21.20 -20.00
C ILE A 376 -6.25 -21.54 -20.70
N GLN A 377 -6.34 -22.71 -21.35
CA GLN A 377 -7.57 -23.15 -22.01
C GLN A 377 -8.77 -23.11 -21.05
N PHE A 378 -8.65 -23.70 -19.86
CA PHE A 378 -9.73 -23.75 -18.88
C PHE A 378 -10.21 -22.34 -18.46
N SER A 379 -9.31 -21.37 -18.31
CA SER A 379 -9.69 -19.98 -17.99
C SER A 379 -10.54 -19.31 -19.08
N TYR A 380 -10.26 -19.60 -20.36
CA TYR A 380 -11.07 -19.14 -21.49
C TYR A 380 -12.39 -19.90 -21.64
N GLU A 381 -12.42 -21.21 -21.36
CA GLU A 381 -13.67 -21.99 -21.30
C GLU A 381 -14.64 -21.43 -20.26
N LEU A 382 -14.16 -21.08 -19.05
CA LEU A 382 -14.98 -20.38 -18.04
C LEU A 382 -15.46 -19.02 -18.52
N SER A 383 -14.60 -18.24 -19.20
CA SER A 383 -14.96 -16.92 -19.75
C SER A 383 -16.07 -17.03 -20.80
N ARG A 384 -16.02 -18.06 -21.66
CA ARG A 384 -17.07 -18.37 -22.65
C ARG A 384 -18.38 -18.77 -21.98
N ILE A 385 -18.36 -19.52 -20.88
CA ILE A 385 -19.56 -19.87 -20.09
C ILE A 385 -20.14 -18.64 -19.35
N GLU A 386 -19.32 -17.68 -18.94
CA GLU A 386 -19.78 -16.39 -18.39
C GLU A 386 -20.38 -15.44 -19.43
N GLY A 387 -20.18 -15.69 -20.74
CA GLY A 387 -20.50 -14.74 -21.79
C GLY A 387 -19.63 -13.48 -21.76
N LYS A 388 -18.37 -13.61 -21.30
CA LYS A 388 -17.43 -12.50 -21.15
C LYS A 388 -16.15 -12.73 -21.94
N LEU A 389 -15.55 -11.64 -22.41
CA LEU A 389 -14.20 -11.63 -22.97
C LEU A 389 -13.18 -11.62 -21.82
N GLY A 390 -12.05 -12.30 -22.01
CA GLY A 390 -11.01 -12.45 -21.00
C GLY A 390 -9.60 -12.10 -21.49
N SER A 391 -8.79 -11.62 -20.56
CA SER A 391 -7.35 -11.36 -20.72
C SER A 391 -6.65 -11.70 -19.40
N PRO A 392 -5.39 -12.17 -19.39
CA PRO A 392 -4.61 -12.28 -18.17
C PRO A 392 -4.15 -10.91 -17.67
N GLU A 393 -3.97 -10.80 -16.35
CA GLU A 393 -3.33 -9.65 -15.69
C GLU A 393 -1.92 -9.39 -16.25
N LYS A 394 -1.56 -8.11 -16.36
CA LYS A 394 -0.32 -7.63 -17.02
C LYS A 394 0.52 -6.86 -16.00
N PRO A 395 1.87 -6.97 -16.02
CA PRO A 395 2.70 -7.65 -17.02
C PRO A 395 2.78 -9.18 -16.83
N LEU A 396 2.80 -9.91 -17.95
CA LEU A 396 3.06 -11.34 -17.96
C LEU A 396 4.56 -11.63 -17.73
N SER A 397 4.86 -12.66 -16.93
CA SER A 397 6.22 -13.24 -16.90
C SER A 397 6.63 -13.78 -18.28
N ASP A 398 7.92 -13.82 -18.60
CA ASP A 398 8.44 -14.29 -19.90
C ASP A 398 7.85 -15.65 -20.33
N LEU A 399 7.80 -16.61 -19.41
CA LEU A 399 7.23 -17.94 -19.64
C LEU A 399 5.70 -17.90 -19.84
N GLY A 400 5.02 -16.99 -19.13
CA GLY A 400 3.60 -16.71 -19.33
C GLY A 400 3.33 -16.12 -20.71
N LEU A 401 4.07 -15.09 -21.10
CA LEU A 401 3.95 -14.42 -22.40
C LEU A 401 4.14 -15.40 -23.57
N LEU A 402 5.17 -16.25 -23.52
CA LEU A 402 5.38 -17.32 -24.51
C LEU A 402 4.21 -18.32 -24.55
N SER A 403 3.66 -18.68 -23.39
CA SER A 403 2.55 -19.64 -23.29
C SER A 403 1.24 -19.07 -23.82
N TYR A 404 0.91 -17.82 -23.50
CA TYR A 404 -0.28 -17.13 -23.99
C TYR A 404 -0.18 -16.82 -25.49
N ARG A 405 0.96 -16.30 -25.98
CA ARG A 405 1.18 -16.10 -27.43
C ARG A 405 1.03 -17.39 -28.23
N GLN A 406 1.59 -18.51 -27.74
CA GLN A 406 1.38 -19.80 -28.40
C GLN A 406 -0.10 -20.21 -28.36
N TYR A 407 -0.79 -20.09 -27.21
CA TYR A 407 -2.19 -20.46 -27.11
C TYR A 407 -3.09 -19.61 -28.02
N TRP A 408 -2.99 -18.28 -27.96
CA TRP A 408 -3.78 -17.38 -28.82
C TRP A 408 -3.49 -17.62 -30.30
N GLY A 409 -2.22 -17.66 -30.70
CA GLY A 409 -1.84 -17.88 -32.11
C GLY A 409 -2.34 -19.20 -32.67
N GLU A 410 -2.32 -20.29 -31.88
CA GLU A 410 -2.85 -21.57 -32.30
C GLU A 410 -4.38 -21.57 -32.51
N ASN A 411 -5.16 -20.94 -31.62
CA ASN A 411 -6.63 -20.94 -31.70
C ASN A 411 -7.16 -19.91 -32.70
N ILE A 412 -6.52 -18.74 -32.80
CA ILE A 412 -6.84 -17.71 -33.80
C ILE A 412 -6.59 -18.25 -35.21
N LEU A 413 -5.45 -18.92 -35.44
CA LEU A 413 -5.15 -19.51 -36.74
C LEU A 413 -6.14 -20.62 -37.14
N ASP A 414 -6.48 -21.55 -36.24
CA ASP A 414 -7.47 -22.60 -36.54
C ASP A 414 -8.84 -22.01 -36.89
N LEU A 415 -9.28 -20.96 -36.19
CA LEU A 415 -10.56 -20.30 -36.45
C LEU A 415 -10.58 -19.58 -37.80
N ILE A 416 -9.52 -18.84 -38.15
CA ILE A 416 -9.43 -18.13 -39.44
C ILE A 416 -9.30 -19.12 -40.60
N VAL A 417 -8.54 -20.21 -40.46
CA VAL A 417 -8.48 -21.28 -41.47
C VAL A 417 -9.87 -21.88 -41.68
N GLY A 418 -10.63 -22.15 -40.62
CA GLY A 418 -12.00 -22.64 -40.74
C GLY A 418 -12.95 -21.65 -41.43
N TYR A 419 -12.81 -20.35 -41.20
CA TYR A 419 -13.57 -19.33 -41.96
C TYR A 419 -13.18 -19.33 -43.45
N ASN A 420 -11.89 -19.43 -43.77
CA ASN A 420 -11.37 -19.49 -45.13
C ASN A 420 -11.83 -20.75 -45.89
N GLU A 421 -11.87 -21.91 -45.21
CA GLU A 421 -12.42 -23.16 -45.77
C GLU A 421 -13.92 -23.08 -46.12
N ARG A 422 -14.66 -22.14 -45.50
CA ARG A 422 -16.09 -21.89 -45.76
C ARG A 422 -16.36 -20.67 -46.65
N ASP A 423 -15.32 -20.00 -47.15
CA ASP A 423 -15.39 -18.70 -47.86
C ASP A 423 -16.15 -17.60 -47.07
N GLU A 424 -16.05 -17.65 -45.74
CA GLU A 424 -16.71 -16.72 -44.82
C GLU A 424 -15.80 -15.54 -44.45
N LYS A 425 -16.35 -14.31 -44.51
CA LYS A 425 -15.65 -13.11 -44.00
C LYS A 425 -15.74 -13.06 -42.46
N THR A 426 -14.66 -12.63 -41.83
CA THR A 426 -14.56 -12.49 -40.37
C THR A 426 -13.93 -11.15 -39.96
N THR A 427 -14.12 -10.72 -38.71
CA THR A 427 -13.55 -9.48 -38.14
C THR A 427 -12.84 -9.78 -36.82
N ILE A 428 -12.08 -8.81 -36.28
CA ILE A 428 -11.37 -8.97 -35.00
C ILE A 428 -12.38 -9.18 -33.86
N GLU A 429 -13.53 -8.51 -33.91
CA GLU A 429 -14.64 -8.63 -32.95
C GLU A 429 -15.31 -10.00 -33.01
N ALA A 430 -15.47 -10.56 -34.22
CA ALA A 430 -16.01 -11.91 -34.42
C ALA A 430 -15.05 -12.98 -33.85
N ILE A 431 -13.74 -12.86 -34.12
CA ILE A 431 -12.70 -13.74 -33.56
C ILE A 431 -12.64 -13.61 -32.02
N SER A 432 -12.68 -12.38 -31.52
CA SER A 432 -12.71 -12.03 -30.09
C SER A 432 -13.88 -12.71 -29.38
N THR A 433 -15.10 -12.58 -29.94
CA THR A 433 -16.33 -13.17 -29.40
C THR A 433 -16.29 -14.70 -29.44
N ALA A 434 -15.84 -15.29 -30.56
CA ALA A 434 -15.79 -16.75 -30.73
C ALA A 434 -14.78 -17.44 -29.78
N LEU A 435 -13.66 -16.78 -29.47
CA LEU A 435 -12.60 -17.33 -28.61
C LEU A 435 -12.64 -16.82 -27.16
N ALA A 436 -13.56 -15.90 -26.83
CA ALA A 436 -13.63 -15.19 -25.56
C ALA A 436 -12.31 -14.45 -25.19
N ILE A 437 -11.57 -13.97 -26.18
CA ILE A 437 -10.32 -13.19 -26.02
C ILE A 437 -10.63 -11.71 -26.27
N ILE A 438 -10.07 -10.76 -25.51
CA ILE A 438 -10.29 -9.33 -25.79
C ILE A 438 -9.73 -8.92 -27.18
N PRO A 439 -10.35 -7.95 -27.89
CA PRO A 439 -9.93 -7.58 -29.25
C PRO A 439 -8.46 -7.18 -29.36
N GLN A 440 -7.92 -6.51 -28.34
CA GLN A 440 -6.53 -6.04 -28.30
C GLN A 440 -5.52 -7.20 -28.27
N ASP A 441 -5.81 -8.29 -27.57
CA ASP A 441 -4.92 -9.46 -27.53
C ASP A 441 -5.02 -10.28 -28.83
N VAL A 442 -6.19 -10.27 -29.50
CA VAL A 442 -6.34 -10.81 -30.87
C VAL A 442 -5.51 -9.99 -31.86
N GLU A 443 -5.65 -8.67 -31.86
CA GLU A 443 -4.90 -7.76 -32.74
C GLU A 443 -3.38 -7.89 -32.55
N HIS A 444 -2.89 -7.80 -31.30
CA HIS A 444 -1.47 -7.99 -31.01
C HIS A 444 -0.95 -9.36 -31.46
N THR A 445 -1.78 -10.41 -31.41
CA THR A 445 -1.40 -11.74 -31.90
C THR A 445 -1.34 -11.78 -33.44
N LEU A 446 -2.30 -11.17 -34.13
CA LEU A 446 -2.30 -11.05 -35.60
C LEU A 446 -1.09 -10.24 -36.10
N GLN A 447 -0.73 -9.16 -35.41
CA GLN A 447 0.47 -8.36 -35.69
C GLN A 447 1.75 -9.17 -35.45
N ALA A 448 1.86 -9.87 -34.32
CA ALA A 448 3.02 -10.70 -34.01
C ALA A 448 3.24 -11.85 -35.01
N LEU A 449 2.15 -12.42 -35.54
CA LEU A 449 2.18 -13.45 -36.59
C LEU A 449 2.27 -12.88 -38.02
N LYS A 450 2.32 -11.54 -38.18
CA LYS A 450 2.36 -10.82 -39.46
C LYS A 450 1.18 -11.16 -40.39
N MET A 451 0.00 -11.38 -39.81
CA MET A 451 -1.23 -11.71 -40.54
C MET A 451 -2.05 -10.48 -40.95
N GLN A 452 -1.79 -9.30 -40.39
CA GLN A 452 -2.51 -8.06 -40.72
C GLN A 452 -1.81 -7.34 -41.89
N VAL A 453 -2.52 -7.17 -43.01
CA VAL A 453 -2.01 -6.47 -44.22
C VAL A 453 -3.02 -5.39 -44.62
N TYR A 454 -2.55 -4.17 -44.89
CA TYR A 454 -3.39 -3.11 -45.46
C TYR A 454 -3.30 -3.16 -46.98
N HIS A 455 -4.44 -3.22 -47.68
CA HIS A 455 -4.48 -3.30 -49.15
C HIS A 455 -5.75 -2.67 -49.73
N LYS A 456 -5.58 -1.67 -50.60
CA LYS A 456 -6.67 -0.93 -51.29
C LYS A 456 -7.71 -0.32 -50.33
N GLY A 457 -7.24 0.34 -49.27
CA GLY A 457 -8.10 0.99 -48.29
C GLY A 457 -8.67 0.08 -47.18
N GLU A 458 -8.48 -1.24 -47.29
CA GLU A 458 -9.03 -2.23 -46.35
C GLU A 458 -7.92 -2.96 -45.58
N HIS A 459 -8.15 -3.22 -44.29
CA HIS A 459 -7.37 -4.21 -43.54
C HIS A 459 -7.81 -5.62 -43.92
N LYS A 460 -6.86 -6.44 -44.36
CA LYS A 460 -7.07 -7.84 -44.74
C LYS A 460 -6.25 -8.75 -43.84
N ILE A 461 -6.86 -9.84 -43.40
CA ILE A 461 -6.17 -10.92 -42.70
C ILE A 461 -5.62 -11.87 -43.77
N VAL A 462 -4.30 -11.98 -43.86
CA VAL A 462 -3.59 -12.85 -44.81
C VAL A 462 -2.82 -13.88 -44.00
N ILE A 463 -3.06 -15.16 -44.24
CA ILE A 463 -2.32 -16.24 -43.56
C ILE A 463 -1.04 -16.53 -44.36
N PRO A 464 0.16 -16.41 -43.77
CA PRO A 464 1.38 -16.87 -44.40
C PRO A 464 1.39 -18.40 -44.53
N GLU A 465 1.65 -18.89 -45.75
CA GLU A 465 1.74 -20.32 -46.10
C GLU A 465 2.58 -21.15 -45.11
N LYS A 466 3.69 -20.59 -44.62
CA LYS A 466 4.58 -21.24 -43.64
C LYS A 466 3.88 -21.55 -42.30
N LEU A 467 2.92 -20.73 -41.88
CA LEU A 467 2.15 -20.95 -40.66
C LEU A 467 1.09 -22.04 -40.85
N ILE A 468 0.54 -22.21 -42.06
CA ILE A 468 -0.35 -23.33 -42.40
C ILE A 468 0.43 -24.64 -42.30
N GLN A 469 1.55 -24.76 -43.00
CA GLN A 469 2.43 -25.94 -42.98
C GLN A 469 2.96 -26.26 -41.56
N GLN A 470 3.29 -25.22 -40.78
CA GLN A 470 3.68 -25.40 -39.37
C GLN A 470 2.50 -25.86 -38.51
N ARG A 471 1.27 -25.40 -38.78
CA ARG A 471 0.07 -25.79 -38.05
C ARG A 471 -0.33 -27.23 -38.34
N GLU A 472 -0.27 -27.66 -39.59
CA GLU A 472 -0.50 -29.06 -39.99
C GLU A 472 0.46 -30.01 -39.27
N LYS A 473 1.77 -29.73 -39.31
CA LYS A 473 2.79 -30.49 -38.55
C LYS A 473 2.53 -30.50 -37.03
N GLN A 474 1.86 -29.50 -36.48
CA GLN A 474 1.45 -29.46 -35.07
C GLN A 474 0.12 -30.16 -34.79
N LYS A 475 -0.80 -30.28 -35.76
CA LYS A 475 -2.07 -31.02 -35.63
C LYS A 475 -1.84 -32.54 -35.51
N VAL A 476 -0.77 -33.06 -36.11
CA VAL A 476 -0.36 -34.48 -35.99
C VAL A 476 0.06 -34.86 -34.56
N LYS A 477 0.48 -33.90 -33.72
CA LYS A 477 0.89 -34.19 -32.33
C LYS A 477 -0.33 -34.29 -31.42
N GLN A 478 -0.52 -35.44 -30.77
CA GLN A 478 -1.60 -35.64 -29.80
C GLN A 478 -1.47 -34.65 -28.64
N LYS A 479 -2.42 -33.72 -28.53
CA LYS A 479 -2.49 -32.70 -27.48
C LYS A 479 -3.60 -33.06 -26.48
N ARG A 480 -3.36 -32.78 -25.20
CA ARG A 480 -4.43 -32.78 -24.19
C ARG A 480 -5.27 -31.52 -24.36
N LEU A 481 -6.59 -31.67 -24.29
CA LEU A 481 -7.58 -30.61 -24.47
C LEU A 481 -8.64 -30.74 -23.37
N ILE A 482 -9.13 -29.60 -22.89
CA ILE A 482 -10.34 -29.56 -22.06
C ILE A 482 -11.55 -29.86 -22.95
N ASP A 483 -12.40 -30.78 -22.52
CA ASP A 483 -13.69 -31.10 -23.13
C ASP A 483 -14.79 -30.20 -22.52
N PRO A 484 -15.32 -29.21 -23.25
CA PRO A 484 -16.26 -28.24 -22.66
C PRO A 484 -17.55 -28.88 -22.13
N SER A 485 -17.95 -30.05 -22.65
CA SER A 485 -19.17 -30.75 -22.23
C SER A 485 -19.08 -31.31 -20.80
N LYS A 486 -17.86 -31.50 -20.27
CA LYS A 486 -17.59 -32.02 -18.92
C LYS A 486 -17.44 -30.93 -17.87
N ILE A 487 -17.57 -29.65 -18.23
CA ILE A 487 -17.50 -28.52 -17.28
C ILE A 487 -18.86 -28.38 -16.58
N GLN A 488 -18.95 -28.85 -15.34
CA GLN A 488 -20.13 -28.75 -14.49
C GLN A 488 -20.03 -27.50 -13.61
N TRP A 489 -20.15 -26.34 -14.25
CA TRP A 489 -19.96 -25.04 -13.61
C TRP A 489 -21.06 -24.05 -13.97
N LYS A 490 -21.36 -23.15 -13.03
CA LYS A 490 -22.27 -22.01 -13.24
C LYS A 490 -21.58 -20.75 -12.72
N PRO A 491 -21.61 -19.63 -13.47
CA PRO A 491 -21.04 -18.37 -13.02
C PRO A 491 -21.51 -18.00 -11.60
N PRO A 492 -20.59 -17.87 -10.62
CA PRO A 492 -20.97 -17.58 -9.25
C PRO A 492 -21.45 -16.13 -9.12
N VAL A 493 -22.67 -15.96 -8.61
CA VAL A 493 -23.26 -14.64 -8.37
C VAL A 493 -22.88 -14.15 -6.97
N PHE A 494 -21.95 -13.20 -6.90
CA PHE A 494 -21.55 -12.56 -5.65
C PHE A 494 -22.51 -11.43 -5.26
N THR A 495 -22.92 -11.38 -4.00
CA THR A 495 -23.56 -10.20 -3.37
C THR A 495 -22.53 -9.11 -3.12
N ALA A 496 -22.92 -7.83 -3.01
CA ALA A 496 -22.00 -6.74 -2.67
C ALA A 496 -21.14 -7.06 -1.40
N SER A 497 -21.74 -7.68 -0.39
CA SER A 497 -21.08 -8.15 0.83
C SER A 497 -20.06 -9.29 0.66
N THR A 498 -19.94 -9.88 -0.53
CA THR A 498 -18.98 -10.94 -0.90
C THR A 498 -17.96 -10.53 -1.96
N ARG A 499 -18.09 -9.32 -2.52
CA ARG A 499 -17.18 -8.74 -3.52
C ARG A 499 -16.05 -7.91 -2.91
N THR A 500 -16.23 -7.40 -1.69
CA THR A 500 -15.26 -6.52 -1.04
C THR A 500 -13.98 -7.24 -0.59
N TRP A 501 -12.87 -6.50 -0.61
CA TRP A 501 -11.59 -6.91 -0.04
C TRP A 501 -11.75 -7.15 1.47
N GLY A 502 -11.82 -8.43 1.87
CA GLY A 502 -11.95 -8.82 3.26
C GLY A 502 -10.69 -8.51 4.05
N CYS A 503 -10.68 -7.41 4.81
CA CYS A 503 -9.67 -7.13 5.82
C CYS A 503 -9.73 -8.19 6.93
N VAL A 504 -8.98 -9.30 6.79
CA VAL A 504 -9.00 -10.40 7.74
C VAL A 504 -8.16 -10.07 8.97
N HIS A 505 -8.78 -9.38 9.92
CA HIS A 505 -8.35 -9.43 11.32
C HIS A 505 -8.24 -10.88 11.80
N THR A 506 -7.21 -11.15 12.60
CA THR A 506 -6.95 -12.47 13.19
C THR A 506 -8.06 -12.87 14.17
N ARG A 507 -9.00 -13.73 13.75
CA ARG A 507 -9.86 -14.51 14.66
C ARG A 507 -9.39 -15.97 14.67
N LYS A 508 -8.85 -16.42 15.82
CA LYS A 508 -8.74 -17.85 16.14
C LYS A 508 -10.16 -18.41 16.26
N LEU A 509 -10.43 -19.55 15.63
CA LEU A 509 -11.63 -20.35 15.90
C LEU A 509 -11.20 -21.67 16.56
N PRO A 510 -11.90 -22.12 17.61
CA PRO A 510 -11.69 -23.46 18.18
C PRO A 510 -12.34 -24.53 17.31
N PHE A 511 -11.85 -25.77 17.45
CA PHE A 511 -12.51 -26.97 16.93
C PHE A 511 -13.85 -27.21 17.63
N ILE A 512 -14.84 -27.75 16.91
CA ILE A 512 -15.39 -29.11 17.09
C ILE A 512 -16.46 -29.39 16.00
N CYS A 513 -16.58 -30.66 15.62
CA CYS A 513 -17.47 -31.15 14.54
C CYS A 513 -18.93 -31.30 15.02
N ALA A 514 -19.87 -31.31 14.07
CA ALA A 514 -21.31 -31.30 14.30
C ALA A 514 -21.94 -32.71 14.40
N THR A 515 -23.13 -32.79 15.01
CA THR A 515 -24.21 -33.70 14.56
C THR A 515 -25.61 -33.19 14.95
N HIS A 516 -26.48 -33.07 13.94
CA HIS A 516 -27.93 -33.36 13.88
C HIS A 516 -28.93 -32.95 14.98
N SER A 517 -30.03 -32.38 14.50
CA SER A 517 -31.23 -31.94 15.23
C SER A 517 -32.34 -33.00 15.29
N ALA A 518 -32.94 -33.20 16.47
CA ALA A 518 -34.37 -33.52 16.65
C ALA A 518 -34.80 -33.27 18.12
N PRO A 519 -36.06 -32.89 18.42
CA PRO A 519 -36.42 -32.31 19.72
C PRO A 519 -37.13 -33.29 20.68
N ARG A 520 -36.97 -33.10 22.01
CA ARG A 520 -37.96 -33.54 23.01
C ARG A 520 -37.86 -32.81 24.36
N ARG A 521 -39.00 -32.81 25.05
CA ARG A 521 -39.40 -32.02 26.23
C ARG A 521 -38.61 -32.31 27.52
N SER A 522 -38.47 -31.26 28.34
CA SER A 522 -38.50 -31.20 29.82
C SER A 522 -38.14 -32.44 30.68
N PHE A 523 -37.25 -32.24 31.67
CA PHE A 523 -37.56 -32.46 33.11
C PHE A 523 -36.47 -31.83 34.01
N PHE A 524 -36.85 -31.42 35.22
CA PHE A 524 -35.94 -31.03 36.30
C PHE A 524 -35.25 -32.27 36.91
N ILE A 525 -34.03 -32.10 37.46
CA ILE A 525 -33.56 -32.67 38.74
C ILE A 525 -32.22 -32.01 39.15
N SER A 526 -31.99 -31.89 40.45
CA SER A 526 -30.80 -31.32 41.08
C SER A 526 -29.87 -32.41 41.61
N ALA A 527 -28.54 -32.23 41.54
CA ALA A 527 -27.58 -32.77 42.53
C ALA A 527 -26.15 -32.19 42.40
N ASN A 528 -25.77 -31.41 43.41
CA ASN A 528 -24.46 -31.23 44.05
C ASN A 528 -23.14 -31.80 43.48
N SER A 529 -22.16 -30.88 43.45
CA SER A 529 -20.77 -31.01 43.93
C SER A 529 -19.85 -32.14 43.42
N LEU A 530 -18.70 -31.72 42.86
CA LEU A 530 -17.39 -32.18 43.31
C LEU A 530 -16.32 -31.12 42.98
N SER A 531 -15.56 -30.71 43.98
CA SER A 531 -14.47 -29.74 43.85
C SER A 531 -13.22 -30.39 43.27
N SER A 532 -12.61 -29.80 42.25
CA SER A 532 -11.18 -29.96 42.00
C SER A 532 -10.54 -28.64 41.60
N SER A 533 -9.53 -28.25 42.37
CA SER A 533 -8.79 -27.01 42.19
C SER A 533 -7.78 -27.19 41.06
N SER A 534 -8.00 -26.49 39.94
CA SER A 534 -7.01 -26.38 38.86
C SER A 534 -6.91 -24.91 38.47
N MET A 535 -5.71 -24.35 38.61
CA MET A 535 -5.45 -22.94 38.28
C MET A 535 -5.50 -22.76 36.75
N ASN A 536 -6.62 -22.23 36.25
CA ASN A 536 -6.68 -21.74 34.88
C ASN A 536 -5.70 -20.58 34.71
N ALA A 537 -4.68 -20.76 33.86
CA ALA A 537 -3.90 -19.66 33.34
C ALA A 537 -4.84 -18.66 32.62
N PRO A 538 -4.67 -17.33 32.78
CA PRO A 538 -5.59 -16.38 32.20
C PRO A 538 -5.65 -16.49 30.67
N LEU A 539 -6.85 -16.70 30.12
CA LEU A 539 -7.13 -16.43 28.73
C LEU A 539 -6.94 -14.93 28.49
N HIS A 540 -5.77 -14.54 27.95
CA HIS A 540 -5.45 -13.14 27.66
C HIS A 540 -6.54 -12.52 26.79
N LYS A 541 -7.28 -11.55 27.36
CA LYS A 541 -8.31 -10.78 26.65
C LYS A 541 -7.70 -10.05 25.45
N LYS A 542 -8.44 -10.01 24.34
CA LYS A 542 -8.05 -9.23 23.15
C LYS A 542 -7.77 -7.78 23.57
N PRO A 543 -6.62 -7.18 23.19
CA PRO A 543 -6.36 -5.77 23.46
C PRO A 543 -7.36 -4.89 22.70
N ILE A 544 -7.87 -3.85 23.37
CA ILE A 544 -8.77 -2.84 22.79
C ILE A 544 -8.18 -1.46 23.11
N ASN A 545 -8.10 -0.56 22.13
CA ASN A 545 -7.52 0.77 22.29
C ASN A 545 -8.54 1.87 21.96
N LEU A 546 -9.24 2.36 23.00
CA LEU A 546 -10.12 3.52 22.93
C LEU A 546 -9.37 4.86 23.17
N LEU A 547 -8.03 4.85 23.28
CA LEU A 547 -7.22 6.07 23.33
C LEU A 547 -6.92 6.60 21.92
N ARG A 548 -6.65 5.72 20.94
CA ARG A 548 -6.06 6.08 19.63
C ARG A 548 -7.01 6.89 18.74
N GLY A 549 -6.72 8.18 18.56
CA GLY A 549 -7.51 9.12 17.77
C GLY A 549 -7.30 9.07 16.25
N TRP A 550 -7.32 7.89 15.64
CA TRP A 550 -7.11 7.67 14.19
C TRP A 550 -8.41 7.18 13.52
N PRO A 551 -8.62 7.44 12.20
CA PRO A 551 -9.69 6.79 11.45
C PRO A 551 -9.53 5.27 11.46
N SER A 552 -10.65 4.56 11.50
CA SER A 552 -10.66 3.10 11.39
C SER A 552 -10.02 2.65 10.07
N PRO A 553 -9.26 1.54 10.04
CA PRO A 553 -8.73 0.97 8.80
C PRO A 553 -9.82 0.68 7.74
N SER A 554 -11.05 0.43 8.16
CA SER A 554 -12.20 0.18 7.27
C SER A 554 -12.81 1.44 6.63
N LEU A 555 -12.36 2.64 7.02
CA LEU A 555 -12.85 3.93 6.49
C LEU A 555 -11.78 4.64 5.64
N LEU A 556 -10.62 4.01 5.44
CA LEU A 556 -9.55 4.55 4.62
C LEU A 556 -9.90 4.37 3.13
N PRO A 557 -9.90 5.44 2.31
CA PRO A 557 -10.28 5.39 0.90
C PRO A 557 -9.14 4.83 0.03
N ALA A 558 -8.72 3.60 0.30
CA ALA A 558 -7.56 2.98 -0.32
C ALA A 558 -7.74 2.75 -1.84
N ALA A 559 -8.93 2.32 -2.27
CA ALA A 559 -9.25 2.12 -3.69
C ALA A 559 -9.23 3.46 -4.45
N ALA A 560 -9.87 4.49 -3.88
CA ALA A 560 -9.87 5.85 -4.39
C ALA A 560 -8.45 6.45 -4.50
N LEU A 561 -7.62 6.31 -3.47
CA LEU A 561 -6.22 6.71 -3.50
C LEU A 561 -5.42 5.96 -4.57
N SER A 562 -5.70 4.66 -4.77
CA SER A 562 -5.07 3.86 -5.84
C SER A 562 -5.48 4.37 -7.23
N ALA A 563 -6.76 4.66 -7.45
CA ALA A 563 -7.24 5.23 -8.71
C ALA A 563 -6.63 6.62 -8.97
N ALA A 564 -6.57 7.47 -7.94
CA ALA A 564 -5.92 8.78 -8.00
C ALA A 564 -4.42 8.67 -8.30
N ALA A 565 -3.72 7.70 -7.69
CA ALA A 565 -2.32 7.42 -7.98
C ALA A 565 -2.10 6.95 -9.43
N VAL A 566 -2.92 6.01 -9.92
CA VAL A 566 -2.84 5.55 -11.33
C VAL A 566 -3.07 6.71 -12.29
N LYS A 567 -4.12 7.51 -12.10
CA LYS A 567 -4.42 8.65 -12.98
C LYS A 567 -3.33 9.72 -12.96
N THR A 568 -2.85 10.11 -11.77
CA THR A 568 -1.81 11.14 -11.64
C THR A 568 -0.43 10.68 -12.14
N LEU A 569 -0.16 9.37 -12.15
CA LEU A 569 1.09 8.79 -12.66
C LEU A 569 1.03 8.32 -14.13
N ALA A 570 -0.16 8.30 -14.75
CA ALA A 570 -0.31 7.92 -16.16
C ALA A 570 0.08 9.04 -17.14
N ASP A 571 -0.12 10.32 -16.76
CA ASP A 571 0.17 11.48 -17.60
C ASP A 571 1.52 12.13 -17.24
N PRO A 572 2.51 12.16 -18.15
CA PRO A 572 3.77 12.89 -17.96
C PRO A 572 3.60 14.38 -17.61
N ALA A 573 2.57 15.05 -18.13
CA ALA A 573 2.32 16.45 -17.80
C ALA A 573 1.91 16.63 -16.33
N ALA A 574 1.31 15.61 -15.71
CA ALA A 574 0.98 15.58 -14.28
C ALA A 574 2.16 15.07 -13.44
N TYR A 575 2.73 13.89 -13.72
CA TYR A 575 3.69 13.28 -12.80
C TYR A 575 5.06 13.98 -12.78
N ILE A 576 5.50 14.61 -13.87
CA ILE A 576 6.81 15.30 -13.90
C ILE A 576 6.87 16.42 -12.85
N PRO A 577 5.95 17.41 -12.80
CA PRO A 577 5.93 18.41 -11.72
C PRO A 577 5.52 17.84 -10.34
N GLY A 578 4.98 16.62 -10.32
CA GLY A 578 4.62 15.87 -9.12
C GLY A 578 5.79 15.20 -8.39
N LEU A 579 6.74 14.68 -9.16
CA LEU A 579 7.93 13.98 -8.67
C LEU A 579 9.15 14.90 -8.52
N GLN A 580 9.03 16.16 -8.92
CA GLN A 580 10.03 17.22 -8.75
C GLN A 580 9.74 18.09 -7.51
N TYR A 581 10.67 18.98 -7.16
CA TYR A 581 10.43 20.00 -6.14
C TYR A 581 9.30 20.93 -6.56
N GLY A 582 8.30 21.07 -5.68
CA GLY A 582 7.11 21.88 -5.94
C GLY A 582 7.30 23.38 -5.68
N PRO A 583 6.32 24.22 -6.07
CA PRO A 583 6.28 25.62 -5.65
C PRO A 583 6.17 25.75 -4.12
N ASP A 584 6.80 26.78 -3.54
CA ASP A 584 6.73 27.08 -2.09
C ASP A 584 5.29 27.02 -1.52
N PRO A 585 4.24 27.58 -2.17
CA PRO A 585 2.88 27.56 -1.61
C PRO A 585 2.16 26.22 -1.74
N GLY A 586 2.70 25.25 -2.49
CA GLY A 586 2.07 23.98 -2.78
C GLY A 586 1.76 23.70 -4.25
N TYR A 587 1.46 22.43 -4.54
CA TYR A 587 0.93 21.97 -5.82
C TYR A 587 -0.34 22.76 -6.18
N GLN A 588 -0.32 23.47 -7.32
CA GLN A 588 -1.32 24.50 -7.63
C GLN A 588 -2.75 23.95 -7.76
N PRO A 589 -3.02 22.83 -8.47
CA PRO A 589 -4.37 22.25 -8.52
C PRO A 589 -4.94 21.90 -7.16
N LEU A 590 -4.12 21.37 -6.23
CA LEU A 590 -4.58 21.12 -4.86
C LEU A 590 -5.06 22.41 -4.17
N ARG A 591 -4.30 23.52 -4.32
CA ARG A 591 -4.66 24.80 -3.69
C ARG A 591 -5.98 25.36 -4.23
N GLU A 592 -6.21 25.24 -5.53
CA GLU A 592 -7.43 25.68 -6.21
C GLU A 592 -8.63 24.81 -5.82
N SER A 593 -8.42 23.49 -5.74
CA SER A 593 -9.44 22.52 -5.36
C SER A 593 -9.81 22.62 -3.86
N ILE A 594 -8.84 22.87 -2.98
CA ILE A 594 -9.10 23.24 -1.57
C ILE A 594 -9.87 24.57 -1.51
N ALA A 595 -9.43 25.62 -2.19
CA ALA A 595 -10.10 26.92 -2.14
C ALA A 595 -11.58 26.82 -2.58
N ARG A 596 -11.87 26.05 -3.64
CA ARG A 596 -13.25 25.75 -4.08
C ARG A 596 -14.03 24.92 -3.06
N TRP A 597 -13.43 23.87 -2.50
CA TRP A 597 -14.09 22.96 -1.56
C TRP A 597 -14.44 23.65 -0.23
N LEU A 598 -13.52 24.45 0.33
CA LEU A 598 -13.79 25.24 1.54
C LEU A 598 -14.85 26.31 1.27
N ALA A 599 -14.78 27.02 0.14
CA ALA A 599 -15.77 28.01 -0.27
C ALA A 599 -17.17 27.42 -0.50
N ALA A 600 -17.28 26.15 -0.92
CA ALA A 600 -18.55 25.46 -1.06
C ALA A 600 -19.12 24.95 0.29
N PHE A 601 -18.27 24.79 1.31
CA PHE A 601 -18.66 24.28 2.62
C PHE A 601 -19.06 25.40 3.59
N TYR A 602 -18.22 26.42 3.78
CA TYR A 602 -18.44 27.47 4.78
C TYR A 602 -19.27 28.63 4.23
N PRO A 603 -20.36 29.04 4.90
CA PRO A 603 -21.17 30.18 4.49
C PRO A 603 -20.39 31.50 4.59
N ALA A 604 -20.87 32.53 3.90
CA ALA A 604 -20.36 33.88 4.09
C ALA A 604 -20.71 34.40 5.49
N VAL A 605 -19.80 35.17 6.10
CA VAL A 605 -19.94 35.70 7.46
C VAL A 605 -20.42 37.15 7.42
N ASP A 606 -21.41 37.50 8.24
CA ASP A 606 -21.74 38.89 8.53
C ASP A 606 -20.61 39.52 9.40
N PRO A 607 -20.07 40.70 9.07
CA PRO A 607 -19.13 41.39 9.93
C PRO A 607 -19.72 41.87 11.27
N ALA A 608 -21.05 41.98 11.40
CA ALA A 608 -21.71 42.32 12.66
C ALA A 608 -21.62 41.16 13.66
N PRO A 609 -21.42 41.42 14.97
CA PRO A 609 -21.51 40.39 15.99
C PRO A 609 -22.91 39.77 16.05
N PRO A 610 -23.05 38.44 16.19
CA PRO A 610 -24.34 37.77 16.32
C PRO A 610 -25.04 38.15 17.64
N SER A 611 -26.37 38.03 17.67
CA SER A 611 -27.18 38.21 18.87
C SER A 611 -27.18 36.95 19.75
N ALA A 612 -27.67 37.07 20.99
CA ALA A 612 -27.77 35.92 21.89
C ALA A 612 -28.78 34.83 21.42
N ALA A 613 -29.66 35.15 20.47
CA ALA A 613 -30.59 34.18 19.87
C ALA A 613 -29.91 33.30 18.80
N ASP A 614 -28.76 33.74 18.26
CA ASP A 614 -28.05 33.11 17.14
C ASP A 614 -27.07 32.00 17.59
N ASP A 615 -26.80 31.87 18.89
CA ASP A 615 -25.86 30.89 19.46
C ASP A 615 -26.36 29.43 19.36
N ALA A 616 -27.68 29.22 19.25
CA ALA A 616 -28.31 27.89 19.19
C ALA A 616 -28.64 27.43 17.76
N THR A 617 -28.62 28.34 16.77
CA THR A 617 -28.94 28.02 15.38
C THR A 617 -27.71 27.52 14.64
N THR A 618 -27.79 26.30 14.10
CA THR A 618 -26.75 25.70 13.24
C THR A 618 -26.51 26.46 11.93
N THR A 619 -27.43 27.37 11.56
CA THR A 619 -27.42 28.16 10.33
C THR A 619 -27.80 29.62 10.56
N THR A 620 -26.85 30.45 10.99
CA THR A 620 -26.89 31.91 10.73
C THR A 620 -26.20 32.22 9.42
N VAL A 621 -27.00 32.29 8.35
CA VAL A 621 -26.50 32.43 6.97
C VAL A 621 -26.72 33.86 6.49
N ALA A 622 -25.64 34.65 6.41
CA ALA A 622 -25.64 35.76 5.46
C ALA A 622 -25.75 35.17 4.05
N ALA A 623 -26.66 35.69 3.21
CA ALA A 623 -27.09 35.02 1.99
C ALA A 623 -25.98 34.91 0.91
N GLY A 624 -25.14 33.87 1.02
CA GLY A 624 -24.08 33.57 0.07
C GLY A 624 -22.95 32.72 0.65
N HIS A 625 -21.94 32.46 -0.18
CA HIS A 625 -20.65 31.90 0.20
C HIS A 625 -19.55 32.85 -0.27
N HIS A 626 -18.39 32.85 0.39
CA HIS A 626 -17.26 33.63 -0.10
C HIS A 626 -16.70 33.05 -1.40
N ALA A 627 -16.30 33.90 -2.35
CA ALA A 627 -15.61 33.44 -3.55
C ALA A 627 -14.29 32.73 -3.18
N PRO A 628 -13.95 31.61 -3.86
CA PRO A 628 -12.72 30.86 -3.60
C PRO A 628 -11.49 31.72 -3.93
N ASP A 629 -10.54 31.79 -3.00
CA ASP A 629 -9.31 32.57 -3.16
C ASP A 629 -8.07 31.71 -2.88
N VAL A 630 -7.46 31.19 -3.95
CA VAL A 630 -6.26 30.34 -3.90
C VAL A 630 -5.08 31.03 -3.19
N ARG A 631 -5.03 32.37 -3.18
CA ARG A 631 -3.93 33.13 -2.56
C ARG A 631 -3.91 32.97 -1.04
N ARG A 632 -5.05 32.59 -0.44
CA ARG A 632 -5.22 32.33 1.00
C ARG A 632 -4.77 30.93 1.41
N ILE A 633 -4.50 30.03 0.47
CA ILE A 633 -4.16 28.61 0.72
C ILE A 633 -2.65 28.37 0.56
N CYS A 634 -2.04 27.76 1.59
CA CYS A 634 -0.71 27.15 1.54
C CYS A 634 -0.83 25.64 1.84
N VAL A 635 -0.21 24.77 1.03
CA VAL A 635 -0.17 23.32 1.29
C VAL A 635 0.87 23.01 2.38
N THR A 636 0.57 22.04 3.24
CA THR A 636 1.36 21.74 4.44
C THR A 636 1.50 20.23 4.66
N GLY A 637 2.40 19.82 5.55
CA GLY A 637 2.66 18.42 5.91
C GLY A 637 1.59 17.80 6.84
N GLY A 638 0.39 18.40 6.88
CA GLY A 638 -0.63 18.17 7.90
C GLY A 638 -0.45 19.03 9.15
N ALA A 639 -1.52 19.15 9.96
CA ALA A 639 -1.67 20.15 11.01
C ALA A 639 -0.47 20.31 11.96
N SER A 640 0.10 19.22 12.48
CA SER A 640 1.23 19.28 13.41
C SER A 640 2.53 19.80 12.79
N GLN A 641 2.82 19.45 11.52
CA GLN A 641 3.99 19.98 10.82
C GLN A 641 3.77 21.45 10.44
N ASN A 642 2.54 21.82 10.12
CA ASN A 642 2.19 23.22 9.88
C ASN A 642 2.32 24.07 11.14
N LEU A 643 1.89 23.58 12.31
CA LEU A 643 2.01 24.31 13.57
C LEU A 643 3.48 24.67 13.86
N ALA A 644 4.42 23.75 13.63
CA ALA A 644 5.85 24.03 13.71
C ALA A 644 6.30 25.10 12.70
N CYS A 645 5.85 25.04 11.44
CA CYS A 645 6.14 26.06 10.43
C CYS A 645 5.55 27.45 10.77
N ILE A 646 4.35 27.49 11.36
CA ILE A 646 3.71 28.73 11.86
C ILE A 646 4.58 29.34 12.95
N LEU A 647 5.03 28.56 13.94
CA LEU A 647 5.88 29.07 15.02
C LEU A 647 7.22 29.59 14.49
N GLN A 648 7.92 28.80 13.67
CA GLN A 648 9.18 29.20 13.01
C GLN A 648 9.05 30.49 12.18
N SER A 649 7.86 30.74 11.62
CA SER A 649 7.56 31.89 10.78
C SER A 649 7.12 33.12 11.57
N PHE A 650 6.12 32.97 12.44
CA PHE A 650 5.32 34.06 13.00
C PHE A 650 5.51 34.29 14.51
N THR A 651 6.41 33.55 15.16
CA THR A 651 6.80 33.78 16.56
C THR A 651 8.31 33.92 16.71
N ASP A 652 8.75 34.66 17.72
CA ASP A 652 10.14 34.66 18.16
C ASP A 652 10.15 34.51 19.68
N PRO A 653 10.93 33.57 20.26
CA PRO A 653 10.99 33.38 21.70
C PRO A 653 11.26 34.65 22.52
N LEU A 654 11.94 35.67 21.96
CA LEU A 654 12.25 36.95 22.62
C LEU A 654 11.12 37.99 22.49
N TYR A 655 10.24 37.87 21.48
CA TYR A 655 9.16 38.83 21.20
C TYR A 655 7.77 38.30 21.60
N THR A 656 7.48 37.06 21.24
CA THR A 656 6.24 36.36 21.55
C THR A 656 6.28 35.94 23.03
N LYS A 657 5.38 36.50 23.84
CA LYS A 657 5.37 36.32 25.30
C LYS A 657 4.89 34.93 25.71
N ASN A 658 3.61 34.66 25.48
CA ASN A 658 2.89 33.49 25.98
C ASN A 658 2.16 32.77 24.83
N VAL A 659 2.04 31.45 24.98
CA VAL A 659 1.15 30.60 24.18
C VAL A 659 -0.04 30.22 25.06
N TRP A 660 -1.21 30.77 24.75
CA TRP A 660 -2.45 30.43 25.46
C TRP A 660 -3.08 29.20 24.80
N MET A 661 -3.44 28.19 25.58
CA MET A 661 -4.00 26.93 25.09
C MET A 661 -5.32 26.66 25.80
N VAL A 662 -6.38 26.36 25.04
CA VAL A 662 -7.65 25.91 25.64
C VAL A 662 -7.42 24.63 26.44
N ALA A 663 -7.98 24.55 27.64
CA ALA A 663 -7.78 23.43 28.57
C ALA A 663 -9.14 22.77 28.89
N PRO A 664 -9.31 21.46 28.61
CA PRO A 664 -8.27 20.52 28.18
C PRO A 664 -7.93 20.62 26.68
N CYS A 665 -6.72 20.21 26.31
CA CYS A 665 -6.10 20.50 25.01
C CYS A 665 -5.77 19.26 24.18
N TYR A 666 -5.42 19.46 22.91
CA TYR A 666 -4.68 18.45 22.15
C TYR A 666 -3.21 18.40 22.62
N PHE A 667 -2.95 17.64 23.67
CA PHE A 667 -1.66 17.57 24.38
C PHE A 667 -0.42 17.33 23.51
N LEU A 668 -0.56 16.64 22.36
CA LEU A 668 0.55 16.45 21.41
C LEU A 668 0.99 17.74 20.70
N ALA A 669 0.26 18.85 20.87
CA ALA A 669 0.71 20.19 20.48
C ALA A 669 1.68 20.81 21.50
N CYS A 670 1.57 20.49 22.80
CA CYS A 670 2.43 21.07 23.85
C CYS A 670 3.94 20.90 23.56
N PRO A 671 4.43 19.70 23.15
CA PRO A 671 5.83 19.54 22.74
C PRO A 671 6.23 20.40 21.54
N ILE A 672 5.33 20.66 20.60
CA ILE A 672 5.62 21.47 19.39
C ILE A 672 5.89 22.93 19.78
N PHE A 673 5.18 23.45 20.78
CA PHE A 673 5.46 24.78 21.34
C PHE A 673 6.73 24.78 22.20
N ALA A 674 6.98 23.74 22.99
CA ALA A 674 8.20 23.61 23.78
C ALA A 674 9.46 23.56 22.89
N ASP A 675 9.45 22.73 21.83
CA ASP A 675 10.51 22.64 20.80
C ASP A 675 10.76 23.97 20.07
N ALA A 676 9.74 24.82 19.97
CA ALA A 676 9.84 26.18 19.41
C ALA A 676 10.34 27.23 20.42
N GLY A 677 10.69 26.83 21.65
CA GLY A 677 11.24 27.71 22.70
C GLY A 677 10.20 28.34 23.62
N PHE A 678 8.96 27.83 23.66
CA PHE A 678 7.88 28.29 24.56
C PHE A 678 7.68 27.41 25.80
N ASP A 679 8.66 26.57 26.14
CA ASP A 679 8.67 25.84 27.40
C ASP A 679 8.57 26.81 28.61
N GLY A 680 7.81 26.42 29.63
CA GLY A 680 7.42 27.28 30.76
C GLY A 680 6.52 28.49 30.42
N ARG A 681 6.14 28.69 29.15
CA ARG A 681 5.34 29.84 28.66
C ARG A 681 4.03 29.44 27.98
N LEU A 682 3.69 28.16 28.07
CA LEU A 682 2.33 27.67 27.82
C LEU A 682 1.44 28.14 28.98
N LYS A 683 0.22 28.55 28.67
CA LYS A 683 -0.74 29.06 29.65
C LYS A 683 -2.11 28.44 29.39
N ALA A 684 -2.64 27.72 30.37
CA ALA A 684 -3.93 27.06 30.27
C ALA A 684 -5.05 28.09 30.35
N VAL A 685 -6.06 27.93 29.51
CA VAL A 685 -7.29 28.72 29.55
C VAL A 685 -8.46 27.76 29.62
N PRO A 686 -9.19 27.68 30.76
CA PRO A 686 -10.35 26.80 30.89
C PRO A 686 -11.39 26.99 29.77
N GLU A 687 -12.14 25.94 29.44
CA GLU A 687 -13.34 26.05 28.60
C GLU A 687 -14.66 25.83 29.35
N ASP A 688 -15.63 26.70 29.10
CA ASP A 688 -17.02 26.52 29.50
C ASP A 688 -17.80 25.72 28.44
N ASP A 689 -19.13 25.75 28.46
CA ASP A 689 -19.97 25.03 27.49
C ASP A 689 -19.88 25.55 26.06
N ASP A 690 -19.57 26.84 25.89
CA ASP A 690 -19.53 27.55 24.61
C ASP A 690 -18.08 27.61 24.05
N GLY A 691 -17.10 27.11 24.80
CA GLY A 691 -15.69 27.02 24.41
C GLY A 691 -14.73 27.74 25.37
N ILE A 692 -13.60 28.22 24.87
CA ILE A 692 -12.56 28.91 25.65
C ILE A 692 -13.12 30.08 26.48
N ASP A 693 -12.78 30.18 27.77
CA ASP A 693 -13.20 31.28 28.64
C ASP A 693 -12.51 32.60 28.22
N ILE A 694 -13.31 33.49 27.64
CA ILE A 694 -12.88 34.81 27.14
C ILE A 694 -12.51 35.76 28.27
N GLU A 695 -13.16 35.66 29.43
CA GLU A 695 -12.90 36.53 30.58
C GLU A 695 -11.57 36.16 31.24
N TYR A 696 -11.33 34.85 31.42
CA TYR A 696 -10.05 34.34 31.88
C TYR A 696 -8.92 34.73 30.91
N LEU A 697 -9.11 34.48 29.61
CA LEU A 697 -8.13 34.83 28.57
C LEU A 697 -7.84 36.34 28.53
N ARG A 698 -8.88 37.20 28.62
CA ARG A 698 -8.71 38.65 28.60
C ARG A 698 -7.84 39.13 29.76
N LYS A 699 -8.14 38.66 30.98
CA LYS A 699 -7.34 38.97 32.18
C LYS A 699 -5.89 38.51 32.03
N GLY A 700 -5.67 37.31 31.49
CA GLY A 700 -4.32 36.80 31.19
C GLY A 700 -3.55 37.65 30.18
N LEU A 701 -4.19 38.03 29.06
CA LEU A 701 -3.61 38.90 28.04
C LEU A 701 -3.30 40.31 28.56
N GLU A 702 -4.17 40.88 29.39
CA GLU A 702 -3.98 42.19 30.02
C GLU A 702 -2.86 42.15 31.08
N ALA A 703 -2.80 41.10 31.89
CA ALA A 703 -1.74 40.90 32.89
C ALA A 703 -0.35 40.65 32.28
N ALA A 704 -0.27 40.14 31.04
CA ALA A 704 1.01 39.94 30.35
C ALA A 704 1.73 41.27 30.00
N GLY A 705 1.01 42.40 29.96
CA GLY A 705 1.52 43.75 29.71
C GLY A 705 2.12 43.98 28.31
N GLU A 706 2.68 45.16 28.07
CA GLU A 706 3.44 45.46 26.85
C GLU A 706 4.89 44.91 26.96
N GLY A 707 5.50 44.49 25.85
CA GLY A 707 6.82 43.81 25.83
C GLY A 707 7.92 44.68 25.25
N GLY A 708 9.14 44.57 25.82
CA GLY A 708 10.23 45.54 25.70
C GLY A 708 11.26 45.36 24.58
N ASP A 709 12.25 46.26 24.62
CA ASP A 709 13.21 46.56 23.54
C ASP A 709 14.42 45.59 23.46
N GLU A 710 14.18 44.33 23.07
CA GLU A 710 15.26 43.40 22.71
C GLU A 710 15.37 43.15 21.19
N HIS A 711 16.55 42.70 20.75
CA HIS A 711 16.80 42.41 19.33
C HIS A 711 16.31 41.00 18.96
N PHE A 712 15.09 40.92 18.44
CA PHE A 712 14.46 39.71 17.89
C PHE A 712 14.64 39.59 16.37
N LYS A 713 14.24 38.44 15.78
CA LYS A 713 14.44 38.15 14.35
C LYS A 713 13.75 39.16 13.43
N GLU A 714 14.43 39.55 12.35
CA GLU A 714 13.88 40.45 11.34
C GLU A 714 12.78 39.75 10.51
N ALA A 715 11.53 40.20 10.63
CA ALA A 715 10.34 39.57 10.04
C ALA A 715 10.17 39.80 8.52
N LYS A 716 11.18 39.44 7.72
CA LYS A 716 11.13 39.58 6.26
C LYS A 716 9.99 38.75 5.65
N LYS A 717 9.03 39.43 5.01
CA LYS A 717 7.80 38.87 4.42
C LYS A 717 6.83 38.22 5.43
N ARG A 718 6.96 38.52 6.73
CA ARG A 718 6.18 37.91 7.82
C ARG A 718 5.75 38.96 8.84
N LYS A 719 4.92 38.56 9.81
CA LYS A 719 4.62 39.31 11.03
C LYS A 719 5.04 38.47 12.23
N LEU A 720 5.49 39.09 13.31
CA LEU A 720 5.58 38.43 14.62
C LEU A 720 4.40 38.85 15.48
N TYR A 721 3.83 37.91 16.22
CA TYR A 721 2.71 38.17 17.13
C TYR A 721 3.20 38.14 18.58
N ARG A 722 2.70 39.07 19.40
CA ARG A 722 3.00 39.11 20.84
C ARG A 722 2.49 37.87 21.58
N HIS A 723 1.39 37.27 21.10
CA HIS A 723 0.80 36.08 21.68
C HIS A 723 0.40 35.06 20.61
N ILE A 724 0.39 33.79 20.99
CA ILE A 724 -0.32 32.73 20.25
C ILE A 724 -1.51 32.30 21.10
N ILE A 725 -2.64 31.99 20.48
CA ILE A 725 -3.73 31.24 21.12
C ILE A 725 -4.10 30.05 20.24
N TYR A 726 -4.02 28.85 20.82
CA TYR A 726 -4.20 27.58 20.13
C TYR A 726 -5.41 26.80 20.66
N LEU A 727 -6.23 26.32 19.73
CA LEU A 727 -7.49 25.63 20.04
C LEU A 727 -8.00 24.75 18.89
N VAL A 728 -8.98 23.91 19.21
CA VAL A 728 -9.77 23.11 18.26
C VAL A 728 -11.22 23.63 18.35
N PRO A 729 -11.68 24.55 17.48
CA PRO A 729 -12.97 25.23 17.67
C PRO A 729 -14.21 24.35 17.45
N THR A 730 -14.08 23.26 16.68
CA THR A 730 -15.19 22.41 16.25
C THR A 730 -14.90 20.96 16.66
N CYS A 731 -15.84 20.33 17.37
CA CYS A 731 -15.71 18.96 17.89
C CYS A 731 -14.36 18.70 18.59
N SER A 732 -14.04 19.56 19.56
CA SER A 732 -12.75 19.70 20.23
C SER A 732 -12.13 18.37 20.69
N ASN A 733 -10.80 18.29 20.64
CA ASN A 733 -10.04 17.19 21.23
C ASN A 733 -9.44 17.68 22.55
N PRO A 734 -9.90 17.17 23.72
CA PRO A 734 -10.63 15.91 23.89
C PRO A 734 -12.17 16.03 24.02
N THR A 735 -12.73 17.22 24.26
CA THR A 735 -14.06 17.37 24.90
C THR A 735 -15.28 17.14 23.99
N GLY A 736 -15.10 17.06 22.68
CA GLY A 736 -16.16 16.98 21.69
C GLY A 736 -16.97 18.28 21.52
N LYS A 737 -16.67 19.34 22.29
CA LYS A 737 -17.39 20.62 22.23
C LYS A 737 -17.18 21.35 20.90
N THR A 738 -18.19 22.07 20.43
CA THR A 738 -18.03 23.09 19.39
C THR A 738 -18.30 24.47 19.96
N MET A 739 -17.39 25.39 19.66
CA MET A 739 -17.46 26.80 20.05
C MET A 739 -18.56 27.55 19.29
N SER A 740 -19.39 28.32 20.01
CA SER A 740 -20.50 29.10 19.43
C SER A 740 -20.02 30.22 18.50
N LEU A 741 -20.89 30.72 17.62
CA LEU A 741 -20.52 31.82 16.72
C LEU A 741 -20.18 33.10 17.48
N ARG A 742 -20.96 33.46 18.51
CA ARG A 742 -20.67 34.64 19.35
C ARG A 742 -19.30 34.51 20.02
N ARG A 743 -19.01 33.35 20.61
CA ARG A 743 -17.72 33.07 21.26
C ARG A 743 -16.55 33.19 20.28
N ARG A 744 -16.73 32.77 19.02
CA ARG A 744 -15.75 32.95 17.94
C ARG A 744 -15.52 34.42 17.58
N HIS A 745 -16.58 35.23 17.49
CA HIS A 745 -16.45 36.69 17.26
C HIS A 745 -15.72 37.40 18.42
N GLU A 746 -16.11 37.11 19.67
CA GLU A 746 -15.45 37.64 20.87
C GLU A 746 -13.94 37.33 20.87
N LEU A 747 -13.57 36.11 20.51
CA LEU A 747 -12.19 35.65 20.44
C LEU A 747 -11.36 36.37 19.36
N VAL A 748 -11.90 36.54 18.15
CA VAL A 748 -11.20 37.26 17.04
C VAL A 748 -10.98 38.73 17.40
N LEU A 749 -11.97 39.39 17.99
CA LEU A 749 -11.85 40.78 18.44
C LEU A 749 -10.80 40.93 19.55
N LEU A 750 -10.77 40.01 20.52
CA LEU A 750 -9.77 39.99 21.57
C LEU A 750 -8.36 39.73 21.02
N ALA A 751 -8.20 38.78 20.09
CA ALA A 751 -6.91 38.48 19.48
C ALA A 751 -6.34 39.66 18.69
N ARG A 752 -7.18 40.41 17.96
CA ARG A 752 -6.79 41.66 17.31
C ARG A 752 -6.32 42.72 18.30
N LYS A 753 -7.07 42.94 19.40
CA LYS A 753 -6.75 43.94 20.43
C LYS A 753 -5.38 43.71 21.07
N HIS A 754 -4.98 42.44 21.27
CA HIS A 754 -3.75 42.07 22.00
C HIS A 754 -2.61 41.57 21.10
N ASP A 755 -2.66 41.78 19.79
CA ASP A 755 -1.67 41.27 18.82
C ASP A 755 -1.40 39.76 18.94
N ALA A 756 -2.47 38.98 19.09
CA ALA A 756 -2.42 37.53 19.18
C ALA A 756 -2.74 36.86 17.83
N LEU A 757 -2.05 35.78 17.48
CA LEU A 757 -2.44 34.89 16.38
C LEU A 757 -3.27 33.73 16.93
N LEU A 758 -4.50 33.60 16.44
CA LEU A 758 -5.35 32.43 16.60
C LEU A 758 -4.88 31.35 15.63
N VAL A 759 -4.51 30.18 16.16
CA VAL A 759 -4.21 28.98 15.37
C VAL A 759 -5.28 27.95 15.67
N SER A 760 -6.21 27.74 14.73
CA SER A 760 -7.31 26.78 14.88
C SER A 760 -7.07 25.48 14.13
N ASP A 761 -7.01 24.35 14.85
CA ASP A 761 -6.95 23.02 14.24
C ASP A 761 -8.36 22.58 13.78
N ASP A 762 -8.82 23.12 12.65
CA ASP A 762 -10.14 22.87 12.04
C ASP A 762 -10.17 21.50 11.30
N VAL A 763 -9.69 20.45 11.98
CA VAL A 763 -9.45 19.10 11.39
C VAL A 763 -10.66 18.16 11.50
N TYR A 764 -11.73 18.59 12.18
CA TYR A 764 -12.94 17.79 12.44
C TYR A 764 -14.21 18.35 11.77
N ASP A 765 -14.15 19.54 11.16
CA ASP A 765 -15.32 20.27 10.65
C ASP A 765 -16.15 19.47 9.62
N PHE A 766 -15.54 18.57 8.85
CA PHE A 766 -16.21 17.71 7.88
C PHE A 766 -16.78 16.41 8.46
N LEU A 767 -16.64 16.18 9.77
CA LEU A 767 -16.96 14.92 10.44
C LEU A 767 -18.10 15.10 11.45
N GLN A 768 -19.27 15.51 10.96
CA GLN A 768 -20.44 15.85 11.78
C GLN A 768 -21.73 15.18 11.27
N TRP A 769 -22.69 14.94 12.16
CA TRP A 769 -23.98 14.29 11.86
C TRP A 769 -25.09 14.72 12.84
N PRO A 770 -26.37 14.54 12.49
CA PRO A 770 -27.49 14.75 13.42
C PRO A 770 -27.54 13.61 14.44
N LEU A 771 -28.03 13.90 15.65
CA LEU A 771 -28.28 12.90 16.69
C LEU A 771 -29.62 12.19 16.51
N SER A 772 -30.62 12.90 15.98
CA SER A 772 -31.99 12.42 15.82
C SER A 772 -32.22 11.51 14.61
N THR A 773 -31.41 11.66 13.56
CA THR A 773 -31.54 10.90 12.31
C THR A 773 -30.18 10.49 11.75
N PRO A 774 -30.00 9.24 11.24
CA PRO A 774 -28.76 8.85 10.57
C PRO A 774 -28.54 9.68 9.30
N PRO A 775 -27.31 10.17 9.04
CA PRO A 775 -27.01 10.95 7.84
C PRO A 775 -27.23 10.09 6.59
N GLN A 776 -27.93 10.66 5.61
CA GLN A 776 -28.21 10.05 4.30
C GLN A 776 -27.17 10.49 3.25
N PRO A 777 -27.02 9.80 2.11
CA PRO A 777 -26.20 10.27 1.00
C PRO A 777 -26.57 11.71 0.59
N GLY A 778 -25.58 12.58 0.40
CA GLY A 778 -25.79 14.00 0.13
C GLY A 778 -26.18 14.85 1.34
N TYR A 779 -26.22 14.29 2.56
CA TYR A 779 -26.40 15.08 3.79
C TYR A 779 -25.30 16.14 3.91
N THR A 780 -25.66 17.41 3.91
CA THR A 780 -24.71 18.50 4.23
C THR A 780 -24.70 18.71 5.75
N PRO A 781 -23.55 18.82 6.43
CA PRO A 781 -23.51 19.10 7.86
C PRO A 781 -24.34 20.32 8.23
N GLU A 782 -25.11 20.23 9.30
CA GLU A 782 -25.89 21.35 9.79
C GLU A 782 -25.00 22.41 10.44
N MET A 783 -24.08 22.02 11.32
CA MET A 783 -23.17 22.92 12.06
C MET A 783 -21.99 23.37 11.17
N ARG A 784 -22.31 24.20 10.17
CA ARG A 784 -21.35 24.91 9.29
C ARG A 784 -21.10 26.32 9.81
N ILE A 785 -20.69 26.41 11.08
CA ILE A 785 -20.39 27.68 11.75
C ILE A 785 -19.14 28.30 11.09
N PRO A 786 -19.15 29.60 10.74
CA PRO A 786 -17.95 30.35 10.35
C PRO A 786 -16.72 30.05 11.22
N ARG A 787 -15.56 29.85 10.60
CA ARG A 787 -14.29 29.67 11.32
C ARG A 787 -13.74 31.01 11.78
N LEU A 788 -12.78 30.96 12.70
CA LEU A 788 -12.07 32.15 13.18
C LEU A 788 -11.37 32.92 12.03
N VAL A 789 -10.87 32.21 11.01
CA VAL A 789 -10.30 32.84 9.79
C VAL A 789 -11.35 33.52 8.91
N ASP A 790 -12.59 33.02 8.88
CA ASP A 790 -13.68 33.59 8.08
C ASP A 790 -14.22 34.87 8.75
N ILE A 791 -14.33 34.85 10.08
CA ILE A 791 -14.68 36.03 10.90
C ILE A 791 -13.58 37.09 10.84
N ASP A 792 -12.30 36.70 10.96
CA ASP A 792 -11.19 37.64 10.77
C ASP A 792 -11.23 38.26 9.36
N ARG A 793 -11.53 37.46 8.32
CA ARG A 793 -11.74 37.96 6.95
C ARG A 793 -12.89 38.95 6.84
N SER A 794 -14.06 38.69 7.42
CA SER A 794 -15.24 39.57 7.30
C SER A 794 -15.03 40.93 7.98
N LEU A 795 -14.28 40.96 9.09
CA LEU A 795 -13.85 42.17 9.80
C LEU A 795 -12.77 42.99 9.06
N GLY A 796 -12.69 42.92 7.73
CA GLY A 796 -12.01 43.89 6.88
C GLY A 796 -10.47 43.83 6.84
N VAL A 797 -9.84 42.65 6.89
CA VAL A 797 -8.38 42.52 6.73
C VAL A 797 -7.97 42.89 5.28
N PRO A 798 -7.13 43.92 5.06
CA PRO A 798 -6.60 44.20 3.72
C PRO A 798 -5.70 43.06 3.24
N ASP A 799 -5.65 42.78 1.94
CA ASP A 799 -4.85 41.67 1.35
C ASP A 799 -3.35 41.68 1.76
N ALA A 800 -2.79 42.87 2.02
CA ALA A 800 -1.41 43.08 2.47
C ALA A 800 -1.20 42.90 3.99
N SER A 801 -2.27 42.80 4.78
CA SER A 801 -2.22 42.55 6.22
C SER A 801 -2.19 41.06 6.50
N PHE A 802 -1.43 40.65 7.51
CA PHE A 802 -1.33 39.25 7.93
C PHE A 802 -2.59 38.73 8.63
N GLY A 803 -3.48 39.62 9.12
CA GLY A 803 -4.63 39.24 9.94
C GLY A 803 -4.21 38.73 11.33
N ASN A 804 -5.14 38.08 12.02
CA ASN A 804 -4.96 37.54 13.36
C ASN A 804 -5.50 36.11 13.53
N ALA A 805 -6.00 35.46 12.47
CA ALA A 805 -6.41 34.06 12.51
C ALA A 805 -5.89 33.22 11.32
N VAL A 806 -5.51 31.97 11.61
CA VAL A 806 -5.17 30.94 10.63
C VAL A 806 -5.92 29.64 10.94
N SER A 807 -6.58 29.09 9.92
CA SER A 807 -7.17 27.76 9.93
C SER A 807 -6.12 26.72 9.52
N ASN A 808 -5.91 25.71 10.37
CA ASN A 808 -4.90 24.67 10.23
C ASN A 808 -5.57 23.32 9.90
N GLY A 809 -5.79 23.09 8.61
CA GLY A 809 -6.49 21.91 8.09
C GLY A 809 -5.59 20.71 7.83
N SER A 810 -6.18 19.50 7.82
CA SER A 810 -5.44 18.28 7.51
C SER A 810 -6.30 17.17 6.91
N PHE A 811 -5.79 16.52 5.87
CA PHE A 811 -6.39 15.30 5.31
C PHE A 811 -6.22 14.07 6.21
N SER A 812 -5.57 14.19 7.37
CA SER A 812 -5.29 13.07 8.28
C SER A 812 -6.54 12.41 8.89
N LYS A 813 -7.67 13.13 8.95
CA LYS A 813 -8.94 12.64 9.55
C LYS A 813 -10.02 12.28 8.52
N ILE A 814 -9.82 12.71 7.27
CA ILE A 814 -10.80 12.63 6.17
C ILE A 814 -10.31 11.81 4.96
N VAL A 815 -9.00 11.57 4.85
CA VAL A 815 -8.38 10.66 3.87
C VAL A 815 -7.60 9.58 4.64
N ALA A 816 -6.37 9.87 5.07
CA ALA A 816 -5.58 8.96 5.91
C ALA A 816 -4.45 9.73 6.62
N PRO A 817 -4.06 9.38 7.87
CA PRO A 817 -2.93 10.03 8.56
C PRO A 817 -1.59 9.93 7.80
N GLY A 818 -1.44 8.86 7.00
CA GLY A 818 -0.24 8.55 6.23
C GLY A 818 -0.01 9.42 4.99
N VAL A 819 -1.01 10.17 4.49
CA VAL A 819 -0.79 11.04 3.31
C VAL A 819 0.14 12.22 3.61
N ARG A 820 0.32 12.56 4.89
CA ARG A 820 1.17 13.67 5.38
C ARG A 820 0.91 14.99 4.63
N THR A 821 -0.36 15.28 4.33
CA THR A 821 -0.81 16.47 3.59
C THR A 821 -1.90 17.19 4.38
N GLY A 822 -1.89 18.52 4.31
CA GLY A 822 -2.88 19.42 4.88
C GLY A 822 -2.77 20.80 4.23
N TRP A 823 -3.39 21.79 4.85
CA TRP A 823 -3.34 23.16 4.38
C TRP A 823 -3.36 24.16 5.54
N ALA A 824 -2.85 25.35 5.29
CA ALA A 824 -3.16 26.54 6.06
C ALA A 824 -4.09 27.43 5.21
N GLU A 825 -5.15 27.95 5.82
CA GLU A 825 -5.89 29.09 5.27
C GLU A 825 -5.73 30.31 6.18
N GLY A 826 -5.35 31.44 5.60
CA GLY A 826 -5.18 32.71 6.31
C GLY A 826 -5.44 33.91 5.38
N SER A 827 -4.95 35.09 5.75
CA SER A 827 -4.84 36.20 4.79
C SER A 827 -3.89 35.84 3.64
N PRO A 828 -3.98 36.50 2.46
CA PRO A 828 -3.01 36.28 1.38
C PRO A 828 -1.56 36.56 1.81
N ALA A 829 -1.33 37.60 2.61
CA ALA A 829 -0.02 37.90 3.19
C ALA A 829 0.46 36.80 4.16
N PHE A 830 -0.42 36.23 4.99
CA PHE A 830 -0.07 35.12 5.89
C PHE A 830 0.26 33.83 5.12
N ALA A 831 -0.60 33.42 4.19
CA ALA A 831 -0.38 32.22 3.39
C ALA A 831 0.92 32.31 2.57
N TYR A 832 1.20 33.47 1.99
CA TYR A 832 2.50 33.74 1.36
C TYR A 832 3.64 33.69 2.39
N GLY A 833 3.54 34.43 3.49
CA GLY A 833 4.57 34.48 4.54
C GLY A 833 4.89 33.12 5.18
N LEU A 834 3.92 32.21 5.22
CA LEU A 834 4.07 30.81 5.66
C LEU A 834 4.76 29.96 4.59
N SER A 835 4.38 30.10 3.31
CA SER A 835 5.07 29.40 2.21
C SER A 835 6.57 29.70 2.18
N GLN A 836 6.98 30.88 2.65
CA GLN A 836 8.37 31.30 2.70
C GLN A 836 9.18 30.69 3.88
N THR A 837 8.63 29.71 4.63
CA THR A 837 9.37 28.97 5.68
C THR A 837 10.64 28.36 5.11
N GLY A 838 11.76 28.43 5.85
CA GLY A 838 13.08 28.03 5.31
C GLY A 838 13.16 26.58 4.84
N SER A 839 12.47 25.66 5.54
CA SER A 839 12.32 24.26 5.13
C SER A 839 11.53 24.11 3.82
N THR A 840 10.50 24.92 3.63
CA THR A 840 9.68 24.96 2.41
C THR A 840 10.47 25.55 1.22
N CYS A 841 11.09 26.73 1.36
CA CYS A 841 11.89 27.32 0.28
C CYS A 841 13.10 26.48 -0.14
N SER A 842 13.55 25.54 0.69
CA SER A 842 14.68 24.65 0.37
C SER A 842 14.30 23.45 -0.51
N GLY A 843 13.02 23.08 -0.60
CA GLY A 843 12.57 21.85 -1.26
C GLY A 843 11.13 21.85 -1.78
N GLY A 844 10.49 23.02 -1.85
CA GLY A 844 9.06 23.16 -2.13
C GLY A 844 8.17 22.75 -0.95
N ALA A 845 6.86 22.75 -1.20
CA ALA A 845 5.89 22.27 -0.24
C ALA A 845 6.07 20.78 0.09
N PRO A 846 5.82 20.37 1.35
CA PRO A 846 5.94 18.97 1.76
C PRO A 846 4.92 18.07 1.05
N SER A 847 5.29 16.80 0.86
CA SER A 847 4.41 15.72 0.39
C SER A 847 3.80 15.96 -1.02
N GLN A 848 4.52 16.64 -1.92
CA GLN A 848 4.11 16.98 -3.29
C GLN A 848 3.34 15.86 -4.04
N LEU A 849 3.86 14.63 -4.07
CA LEU A 849 3.18 13.50 -4.73
C LEU A 849 1.84 13.13 -4.07
N ALA A 850 1.76 13.13 -2.75
CA ALA A 850 0.51 12.89 -2.03
C ALA A 850 -0.48 14.07 -2.20
N ALA A 851 0.03 15.30 -2.35
CA ALA A 851 -0.77 16.47 -2.67
C ALA A 851 -1.45 16.37 -4.04
N MET A 852 -0.82 15.74 -5.05
CA MET A 852 -1.48 15.43 -6.32
C MET A 852 -2.62 14.43 -6.16
N MET A 853 -2.38 13.33 -5.45
CA MET A 853 -3.38 12.28 -5.24
C MET A 853 -4.61 12.85 -4.51
N VAL A 854 -4.40 13.73 -3.53
CA VAL A 854 -5.49 14.42 -2.83
C VAL A 854 -6.17 15.48 -3.72
N ALA A 855 -5.45 16.16 -4.62
CA ALA A 855 -6.06 17.06 -5.60
C ALA A 855 -7.05 16.29 -6.50
N GLU A 856 -6.63 15.14 -7.02
CA GLU A 856 -7.48 14.26 -7.81
C GLU A 856 -8.71 13.77 -7.03
N LEU A 857 -8.56 13.41 -5.74
CA LEU A 857 -9.70 13.03 -4.89
C LEU A 857 -10.72 14.17 -4.68
N LEU A 858 -10.27 15.43 -4.66
CA LEU A 858 -11.14 16.60 -4.57
C LEU A 858 -11.79 16.91 -5.93
N GLU A 859 -11.03 16.84 -7.02
CA GLU A 859 -11.47 17.21 -8.37
C GLU A 859 -12.46 16.22 -8.98
N SER A 860 -12.29 14.93 -8.68
CA SER A 860 -13.25 13.87 -9.03
C SER A 860 -14.50 13.85 -8.14
N GLY A 861 -14.52 14.60 -7.04
CA GLY A 861 -15.57 14.53 -6.00
C GLY A 861 -15.51 13.28 -5.12
N GLU A 862 -14.54 12.40 -5.33
CA GLU A 862 -14.35 11.12 -4.63
C GLU A 862 -14.24 11.29 -3.11
N LEU A 863 -13.48 12.30 -2.64
CA LEU A 863 -13.38 12.62 -1.21
C LEU A 863 -14.73 13.04 -0.61
N GLN A 864 -15.52 13.85 -1.33
CA GLN A 864 -16.82 14.27 -0.84
C GLN A 864 -17.76 13.06 -0.75
N ARG A 865 -17.78 12.20 -1.77
CA ARG A 865 -18.59 10.97 -1.75
C ARG A 865 -18.18 10.04 -0.59
N GLN A 866 -16.89 9.85 -0.34
CA GLN A 866 -16.38 9.08 0.80
C GLN A 866 -16.84 9.66 2.16
N LEU A 867 -16.91 10.99 2.29
CA LEU A 867 -17.38 11.65 3.50
C LEU A 867 -18.89 11.49 3.71
N ASP A 868 -19.66 11.51 2.63
CA ASP A 868 -21.12 11.45 2.61
C ASP A 868 -21.66 10.04 2.79
N GLU A 869 -21.15 9.07 2.02
CA GLU A 869 -21.71 7.72 1.91
C GLU A 869 -21.12 6.74 2.94
N GLU A 870 -19.84 6.90 3.30
CA GLU A 870 -19.14 5.95 4.18
C GLU A 870 -18.78 6.55 5.54
N THR A 871 -18.02 7.65 5.55
CA THR A 871 -17.31 8.13 6.75
C THR A 871 -18.25 8.63 7.82
N ARG A 872 -19.10 9.62 7.50
CA ARG A 872 -20.04 10.19 8.49
C ARG A 872 -21.10 9.18 8.94
N PRO A 873 -21.75 8.38 8.07
CA PRO A 873 -22.65 7.32 8.51
C PRO A 873 -21.99 6.27 9.43
N ALA A 874 -20.73 5.89 9.18
CA ALA A 874 -20.03 4.95 10.05
C ALA A 874 -19.66 5.55 11.41
N LEU A 875 -19.16 6.79 11.45
CA LEU A 875 -18.85 7.48 12.70
C LEU A 875 -20.11 7.74 13.54
N ALA A 876 -21.23 8.11 12.90
CA ALA A 876 -22.53 8.29 13.56
C ALA A 876 -23.01 7.01 14.27
N ARG A 877 -22.93 5.84 13.61
CA ARG A 877 -23.27 4.54 14.22
C ARG A 877 -22.36 4.20 15.40
N ARG A 878 -21.05 4.35 15.23
CA ARG A 878 -20.05 4.05 16.28
C ARG A 878 -20.19 4.97 17.49
N HIS A 879 -20.48 6.26 17.27
CA HIS A 879 -20.83 7.21 18.32
C HIS A 879 -22.09 6.78 19.07
N GLY A 880 -23.18 6.47 18.35
CA GLY A 880 -24.43 5.99 18.95
C GLY A 880 -24.24 4.72 19.77
N ALA A 881 -23.50 3.74 19.25
CA ALA A 881 -23.16 2.50 19.95
C ALA A 881 -22.31 2.75 21.21
N MET A 882 -21.32 3.65 21.15
CA MET A 882 -20.53 4.05 22.32
C MET A 882 -21.42 4.71 23.39
N MET A 883 -22.27 5.66 23.01
CA MET A 883 -23.16 6.38 23.94
C MET A 883 -24.18 5.45 24.61
N GLN A 884 -24.77 4.52 23.86
CA GLN A 884 -25.64 3.47 24.41
C GLN A 884 -24.89 2.57 25.40
N ALA A 885 -23.67 2.14 25.06
CA ALA A 885 -22.85 1.33 25.95
C ALA A 885 -22.42 2.08 27.22
N ILE A 886 -22.15 3.39 27.14
CA ILE A 886 -21.83 4.24 28.30
C ILE A 886 -23.06 4.33 29.21
N ALA A 887 -24.25 4.56 28.65
CA ALA A 887 -25.49 4.60 29.42
C ALA A 887 -25.78 3.26 30.12
N GLU A 888 -25.59 2.13 29.43
CA GLU A 888 -25.86 0.78 29.98
C GLU A 888 -24.82 0.32 31.02
N TYR A 889 -23.53 0.46 30.71
CA TYR A 889 -22.44 -0.18 31.49
C TYR A 889 -21.69 0.78 32.42
N ILE A 890 -21.83 2.09 32.26
CA ILE A 890 -21.13 3.10 33.10
C ILE A 890 -22.12 3.93 33.90
N GLN A 891 -23.05 4.65 33.26
CA GLN A 891 -23.98 5.54 33.98
C GLN A 891 -24.95 4.75 34.87
N ARG A 892 -25.60 3.70 34.35
CA ARG A 892 -26.56 2.90 35.13
C ARG A 892 -25.94 2.22 36.37
N PRO A 893 -24.71 1.66 36.35
CA PRO A 893 -24.09 1.11 37.56
C PRO A 893 -23.50 2.16 38.52
N LEU A 894 -22.99 3.29 38.02
CA LEU A 894 -22.33 4.29 38.85
C LEU A 894 -23.31 5.32 39.46
N GLY A 895 -24.38 5.68 38.74
CA GLY A 895 -25.38 6.67 39.15
C GLY A 895 -25.11 8.08 38.61
N GLU A 896 -25.78 9.07 39.20
CA GLU A 896 -25.86 10.46 38.72
C GLU A 896 -24.52 11.21 38.68
N GLY A 897 -23.46 10.69 39.31
CA GLY A 897 -22.12 11.28 39.29
C GLY A 897 -21.34 11.13 37.98
N VAL A 898 -21.91 10.51 36.94
CA VAL A 898 -21.27 10.37 35.62
C VAL A 898 -21.87 11.34 34.61
N VAL A 899 -21.14 12.43 34.31
CA VAL A 899 -21.59 13.48 33.39
C VAL A 899 -20.97 13.27 32.02
N VAL A 900 -21.80 12.97 31.01
CA VAL A 900 -21.42 12.75 29.61
C VAL A 900 -22.09 13.82 28.75
N ARG A 901 -21.37 14.42 27.81
CA ARG A 901 -21.96 15.41 26.90
C ARG A 901 -22.79 14.72 25.80
N GLY A 902 -24.04 15.16 25.61
CA GLY A 902 -24.95 14.60 24.60
C GLY A 902 -24.76 15.16 23.19
N SER A 903 -24.42 16.45 23.05
CA SER A 903 -24.26 17.17 21.79
C SER A 903 -22.92 17.92 21.70
N ALA A 904 -22.42 18.18 20.50
CA ALA A 904 -21.20 18.97 20.32
C ALA A 904 -21.44 20.45 20.67
N LEU A 905 -22.48 21.06 20.08
CA LEU A 905 -22.93 22.42 20.35
C LEU A 905 -24.08 22.43 21.36
N LYS A 906 -24.05 23.39 22.29
CA LYS A 906 -25.08 23.57 23.32
C LYS A 906 -26.44 23.88 22.67
N GLY A 907 -27.47 23.12 23.03
CA GLY A 907 -28.84 23.33 22.52
C GLY A 907 -29.12 22.84 21.09
N ALA A 908 -28.14 22.22 20.42
CA ALA A 908 -28.31 21.67 19.07
C ALA A 908 -28.22 20.13 19.05
N GLU A 909 -29.05 19.48 18.23
CA GLU A 909 -29.12 18.01 18.09
C GLU A 909 -28.04 17.45 17.13
N VAL A 910 -26.79 17.89 17.29
CA VAL A 910 -25.66 17.54 16.41
C VAL A 910 -24.45 17.05 17.19
N PHE A 911 -23.67 16.14 16.59
CA PHE A 911 -22.40 15.67 17.11
C PHE A 911 -21.36 15.53 15.99
N GLY A 912 -20.08 15.39 16.35
CA GLY A 912 -19.03 15.13 15.39
C GLY A 912 -17.68 14.79 16.01
N GLY A 913 -16.63 14.82 15.19
CA GLY A 913 -15.27 14.45 15.60
C GLY A 913 -15.13 12.95 15.87
N TYR A 914 -14.20 12.58 16.77
CA TYR A 914 -13.83 11.18 17.05
C TYR A 914 -14.02 10.76 18.52
N PHE A 915 -14.35 11.69 19.42
CA PHE A 915 -14.18 11.51 20.86
C PHE A 915 -15.46 11.75 21.66
N VAL A 916 -15.64 10.95 22.71
CA VAL A 916 -16.55 11.23 23.81
C VAL A 916 -15.71 11.54 25.04
N TRP A 917 -16.09 12.60 25.76
CA TRP A 917 -15.49 13.03 27.01
C TRP A 917 -16.54 13.00 28.11
N PHE A 918 -16.18 12.46 29.28
CA PHE A 918 -17.07 12.41 30.43
C PHE A 918 -16.30 12.45 31.76
N SER A 919 -16.96 12.98 32.78
CA SER A 919 -16.44 13.03 34.15
C SER A 919 -16.92 11.84 34.96
N LEU A 920 -16.03 11.29 35.79
CA LEU A 920 -16.34 10.28 36.80
C LEU A 920 -16.91 10.90 38.09
N PRO A 921 -17.56 10.10 38.95
CA PRO A 921 -17.99 10.54 40.27
C PRO A 921 -16.82 11.02 41.13
N GLU A 922 -17.12 11.86 42.12
CA GLU A 922 -16.14 12.36 43.08
C GLU A 922 -15.45 11.20 43.84
N GLY A 923 -14.15 11.37 44.11
CA GLY A 923 -13.31 10.36 44.75
C GLY A 923 -12.71 9.30 43.81
N MET A 924 -13.00 9.33 42.50
CA MET A 924 -12.44 8.38 41.52
C MET A 924 -11.42 9.03 40.58
N SER A 925 -10.19 8.50 40.53
CA SER A 925 -9.13 9.00 39.63
C SER A 925 -9.15 8.31 38.28
N SER A 926 -9.26 9.10 37.19
CA SER A 926 -9.18 8.61 35.81
C SER A 926 -7.84 7.94 35.48
N ARG A 927 -6.73 8.40 36.08
CA ARG A 927 -5.39 7.79 35.91
C ARG A 927 -5.35 6.40 36.54
N GLU A 928 -5.93 6.23 37.73
CA GLU A 928 -6.05 4.91 38.36
C GLU A 928 -6.95 3.98 37.54
N VAL A 929 -8.07 4.49 37.00
CA VAL A 929 -8.95 3.73 36.10
C VAL A 929 -8.18 3.26 34.86
N ALA A 930 -7.35 4.11 34.25
CA ALA A 930 -6.55 3.74 33.08
C ALA A 930 -5.54 2.63 33.38
N VAL A 931 -4.82 2.70 34.52
CA VAL A 931 -3.89 1.63 34.95
C VAL A 931 -4.66 0.33 35.22
N ARG A 932 -5.75 0.37 35.99
CA ARG A 932 -6.59 -0.81 36.29
C ARG A 932 -7.15 -1.44 35.01
N ALA A 933 -7.73 -0.65 34.12
CA ALA A 933 -8.26 -1.10 32.83
C ALA A 933 -7.19 -1.75 31.94
N LYS A 934 -5.95 -1.24 31.98
CA LYS A 934 -4.86 -1.86 31.25
C LYS A 934 -4.45 -3.21 31.84
N GLU A 935 -4.30 -3.31 33.16
CA GLU A 935 -3.88 -4.54 33.83
C GLU A 935 -4.95 -5.66 33.82
N THR A 936 -6.22 -5.34 34.09
CA THR A 936 -7.27 -6.36 34.33
C THR A 936 -8.12 -6.67 33.09
N GLU A 937 -8.25 -5.70 32.18
CA GLU A 937 -9.14 -5.78 31.01
C GLU A 937 -8.40 -5.73 29.65
N ASN A 938 -7.09 -5.48 29.67
CA ASN A 938 -6.26 -5.20 28.49
C ASN A 938 -6.84 -4.07 27.61
N LEU A 939 -7.44 -3.08 28.27
CA LEU A 939 -8.10 -1.93 27.65
C LEU A 939 -7.21 -0.69 27.80
N VAL A 940 -7.06 0.10 26.74
CA VAL A 940 -6.39 1.42 26.77
C VAL A 940 -7.43 2.51 26.57
N ILE A 941 -7.41 3.52 27.44
CA ILE A 941 -8.29 4.72 27.43
C ILE A 941 -7.43 5.98 27.63
N GLY A 942 -7.98 7.17 27.35
CA GLY A 942 -7.35 8.43 27.79
C GLY A 942 -7.87 8.87 29.15
N HIS A 943 -6.97 9.15 30.09
CA HIS A 943 -7.27 9.81 31.37
C HIS A 943 -7.15 11.32 31.22
N GLY A 944 -7.91 12.10 32.00
CA GLY A 944 -8.07 13.52 31.76
C GLY A 944 -6.79 14.34 31.92
N ALA A 945 -5.94 13.97 32.90
CA ALA A 945 -4.64 14.60 33.09
C ALA A 945 -3.70 14.52 31.86
N GLN A 946 -3.90 13.56 30.95
CA GLN A 946 -3.16 13.49 29.68
C GLN A 946 -3.45 14.69 28.76
N PHE A 947 -4.53 15.44 29.01
CA PHE A 947 -4.99 16.57 28.21
C PHE A 947 -4.80 17.93 28.89
N GLU A 948 -4.08 17.97 30.01
CA GLU A 948 -3.65 19.20 30.68
C GLU A 948 -2.59 19.95 29.85
N VAL A 949 -2.48 21.26 30.04
CA VAL A 949 -1.47 22.08 29.36
C VAL A 949 -0.16 21.96 30.12
N HIS A 950 0.86 21.40 29.46
CA HIS A 950 2.14 21.07 30.11
C HIS A 950 2.81 22.33 30.71
N GLY A 951 3.18 22.26 31.98
CA GLY A 951 3.82 23.35 32.73
C GLY A 951 2.88 24.45 33.23
N ASP A 952 1.56 24.26 33.12
CA ASP A 952 0.54 25.17 33.67
C ASP A 952 -0.70 24.40 34.18
N GLU A 953 -0.51 23.15 34.59
CA GLU A 953 -1.59 22.19 34.86
C GLU A 953 -2.47 22.60 36.05
N ASP A 954 -1.91 23.32 37.03
CA ASP A 954 -2.66 23.84 38.19
C ASP A 954 -3.73 24.87 37.83
N ALA A 955 -3.68 25.47 36.63
CA ALA A 955 -4.71 26.37 36.15
C ALA A 955 -6.00 25.64 35.71
N ALA A 956 -5.92 24.37 35.32
CA ALA A 956 -7.06 23.53 34.93
C ALA A 956 -6.75 22.03 35.04
N ARG A 957 -7.26 21.37 36.09
CA ARG A 957 -7.07 19.94 36.37
C ARG A 957 -8.23 19.08 35.88
N PHE A 958 -7.92 17.88 35.38
CA PHE A 958 -8.88 16.92 34.81
C PHE A 958 -8.71 15.50 35.40
N ASP A 959 -8.60 15.41 36.73
CA ASP A 959 -8.35 14.15 37.44
C ASP A 959 -9.46 13.09 37.26
N ARG A 960 -10.71 13.50 36.99
CA ARG A 960 -11.88 12.60 36.95
C ARG A 960 -12.32 12.27 35.53
N GLU A 961 -11.76 12.94 34.53
CA GLU A 961 -12.26 12.92 33.17
C GLU A 961 -11.66 11.77 32.35
N ILE A 962 -12.45 11.20 31.43
CA ILE A 962 -12.00 10.14 30.52
C ILE A 962 -12.33 10.56 29.07
N ARG A 963 -11.36 10.35 28.17
CA ARG A 963 -11.57 10.41 26.72
C ARG A 963 -11.64 9.00 26.13
N LEU A 964 -12.71 8.72 25.40
CA LEU A 964 -12.84 7.52 24.56
C LEU A 964 -12.92 7.92 23.08
N CYS A 965 -12.23 7.17 22.22
CA CYS A 965 -12.28 7.29 20.77
C CYS A 965 -13.22 6.22 20.18
N PHE A 966 -14.25 6.63 19.45
CA PHE A 966 -15.13 5.72 18.70
C PHE A 966 -14.69 5.49 17.24
N SER A 967 -13.66 6.22 16.77
CA SER A 967 -13.25 6.22 15.36
C SER A 967 -12.30 5.09 14.98
N TRP A 968 -11.42 4.64 15.89
CA TRP A 968 -10.36 3.69 15.56
C TRP A 968 -10.84 2.22 15.53
N GLU A 969 -11.24 1.68 16.68
CA GLU A 969 -11.61 0.26 16.84
C GLU A 969 -12.87 -0.12 16.04
N PRO A 970 -13.07 -1.40 15.68
CA PRO A 970 -14.34 -1.91 15.16
C PRO A 970 -15.51 -1.63 16.12
N GLU A 971 -16.72 -1.56 15.57
CA GLU A 971 -17.94 -1.19 16.31
C GLU A 971 -18.24 -2.18 17.46
N GLU A 972 -17.97 -3.47 17.28
CA GLU A 972 -18.11 -4.46 18.36
C GLU A 972 -17.08 -4.29 19.49
N ASP A 973 -15.87 -3.83 19.16
CA ASP A 973 -14.79 -3.61 20.12
C ASP A 973 -14.96 -2.28 20.88
N VAL A 974 -15.62 -1.29 20.26
CA VAL A 974 -16.08 -0.07 20.93
C VAL A 974 -17.04 -0.42 22.08
N ILE A 975 -18.08 -1.22 21.80
CA ILE A 975 -19.07 -1.64 22.81
C ILE A 975 -18.41 -2.49 23.91
N GLU A 976 -17.61 -3.49 23.52
CA GLU A 976 -16.91 -4.37 24.46
C GLU A 976 -15.87 -3.59 25.31
N GLY A 977 -15.18 -2.61 24.74
CA GLY A 977 -14.27 -1.73 25.47
C GLY A 977 -14.97 -0.90 26.54
N VAL A 978 -16.12 -0.29 26.20
CA VAL A 978 -16.94 0.45 27.18
C VAL A 978 -17.49 -0.48 28.27
N LYS A 979 -17.92 -1.70 27.91
CA LYS A 979 -18.38 -2.71 28.87
C LYS A 979 -17.29 -3.13 29.86
N ARG A 980 -16.06 -3.32 29.38
CA ARG A 980 -14.89 -3.60 30.24
C ARG A 980 -14.56 -2.42 31.15
N LEU A 981 -14.62 -1.19 30.63
CA LEU A 981 -14.45 0.02 31.44
C LEU A 981 -15.50 0.09 32.55
N GLY A 982 -16.78 -0.18 32.24
CA GLY A 982 -17.86 -0.28 33.22
C GLY A 982 -17.58 -1.32 34.32
N ALA A 983 -17.02 -2.48 33.97
CA ALA A 983 -16.61 -3.48 34.95
C ALA A 983 -15.49 -2.99 35.89
N VAL A 984 -14.48 -2.29 35.37
CA VAL A 984 -13.42 -1.68 36.19
C VAL A 984 -13.96 -0.61 37.12
N LEU A 985 -14.76 0.32 36.59
CA LEU A 985 -15.35 1.41 37.36
C LEU A 985 -16.30 0.90 38.46
N LYS A 986 -17.10 -0.13 38.15
CA LYS A 986 -17.93 -0.81 39.15
C LYS A 986 -17.09 -1.47 40.24
N ALA A 987 -16.02 -2.19 39.88
CA ALA A 987 -15.14 -2.81 40.86
C ALA A 987 -14.44 -1.77 41.77
N MET A 988 -14.13 -0.58 41.26
CA MET A 988 -13.64 0.54 42.08
C MET A 988 -14.71 1.06 43.03
N LYS A 989 -15.94 1.30 42.54
CA LYS A 989 -17.08 1.72 43.37
C LYS A 989 -17.44 0.71 44.46
N ASP A 990 -17.36 -0.58 44.15
CA ASP A 990 -17.63 -1.70 45.08
C ASP A 990 -16.45 -1.95 46.07
N GLY A 991 -15.39 -1.12 46.06
CA GLY A 991 -14.27 -1.21 46.99
C GLY A 991 -13.38 -2.44 46.79
N VAL A 992 -13.38 -3.06 45.60
CA VAL A 992 -12.61 -4.28 45.32
C VAL A 992 -11.12 -3.99 45.44
N LYS A 993 -10.47 -4.70 46.38
CA LYS A 993 -9.02 -4.60 46.62
C LYS A 993 -8.25 -5.00 45.37
N TRP A 994 -7.55 -4.05 44.78
CA TRP A 994 -6.59 -4.24 43.72
C TRP A 994 -5.19 -3.94 44.25
N LYS A 995 -4.20 -4.71 43.76
CA LYS A 995 -2.79 -4.40 43.89
C LYS A 995 -2.25 -4.33 42.48
N SER A 996 -1.70 -3.19 42.08
CA SER A 996 -1.02 -3.08 40.80
C SER A 996 0.13 -4.08 40.74
N SER A 997 0.33 -4.67 39.57
CA SER A 997 1.42 -5.60 39.31
C SER A 997 2.67 -4.92 38.75
N SER A 998 2.62 -3.61 38.52
CA SER A 998 3.61 -2.90 37.70
C SER A 998 3.74 -1.41 38.03
N THR A 999 4.89 -0.83 37.70
CA THR A 999 5.04 0.63 37.55
C THR A 999 4.66 1.03 36.12
N LEU A 1000 3.42 0.75 35.71
CA LEU A 1000 2.93 1.04 34.36
C LEU A 1000 2.84 2.57 34.14
N ASP A 1001 3.72 3.08 33.29
CA ASP A 1001 3.63 4.42 32.74
C ASP A 1001 2.50 4.47 31.70
N VAL A 1002 1.33 4.93 32.13
CA VAL A 1002 0.16 5.15 31.27
C VAL A 1002 0.28 6.39 30.39
N ASP A 1003 1.19 7.31 30.73
CA ASP A 1003 1.37 8.58 30.02
C ASP A 1003 2.12 8.37 28.68
N ASN A 1004 2.89 7.27 28.56
CA ASN A 1004 3.68 6.91 27.37
C ASN A 1004 3.03 5.92 26.35
N VAL A 1005 1.72 5.64 26.45
CA VAL A 1005 1.06 4.64 25.58
C VAL A 1005 0.68 5.21 24.20
N LYS A 1006 1.50 4.96 23.17
CA LYS A 1006 1.25 5.31 21.74
C LYS A 1006 0.66 4.16 20.91
#